data_AF-A0A024SHF8-F1
#
_entry.id   AF-A0A024SHF8-F1
#
_cell.length_a   1.000
_cell.length_b   1.000
_cell.length_c   1.000
_cell.angle_alpha   90.00
_cell.angle_beta   90.00
_cell.angle_gamma   90.00
#
_symmetry.space_group_name_H-M   'P 1'
#
loop_
_entity.id
_entity.type
_entity.pdbx_description
1 polymer ?
#
loop_
_entity_poly.entity_id
_entity_poly.type
_entity_poly.pdbx_seq_one_letter_code
_entity_poly.pdbx_strand_id
1 'polypeptide(L)'
;MADTEEPQFNTLAERIAALKKQNNFSSVGTPEAARKKPPPPPPPSGRPAAESRSQTAPVVTVNGSTRETAPQQPPRPARPNADAPPPLPRRNTQNVSSPDASAPPPLPSRTSSHQASPALPPRRASTMTVPKPSGRRNSASSEASMQSTMSSLSLTKTISSTTSNGSNGTVVHKLPPVCDMASLPPLPPTRRELEAKAKEEAAAREEAARQSAARVTPSQSARPSLPPRLPSRPARPQSQSSTDAVPKPVTPPRMPTRPRIDAAADDVPPRMPARPKVDAADIPPPVPLASRPSMAQIQAFASKAPPAPVVSNDCWTCRDWSGPDGVAAQYPRQGLPQQDIVGYLARVLCEPFPSYNDKARAIFTWFHHNIMYDTRAFFSGNIQGRTPDETIRYGAAVCQGYAETYKAIANRAGLECVVVGGHGKGYGYTALKKGERPPPPDPTGHAWNAVRVDGGVWRLLDACWGAGHICGANNLFKKEFHPVQFTNSSEQFGATHFPSDPRHQFRNDGRTITWEEYIIGRSQGEPVEAFGNCGQEGIAEDSIEPASKQIPVHSGQVVRFQFSKLCEHWKSETHGQGKPPLFLLQIHGLDGRKDDMIPIETDGYWHWADVHARDLGAPGQSVMVLQLTSLDGQDARGVTAQQFLSKKGRCAMAWAGVAKWDLV
;
A
#
# COMPACT_ATOMS: atom_id res chain seq x y z
N MET A 1 -43.92 17.64 -10.47
CA MET A 1 -44.07 17.73 -11.94
C MET A 1 -44.12 19.19 -12.29
N ALA A 2 -43.15 19.64 -13.08
CA ALA A 2 -43.00 20.97 -13.65
C ALA A 2 -41.82 20.83 -14.61
N ASP A 3 -42.09 20.27 -15.79
CA ASP A 3 -41.04 19.87 -16.72
C ASP A 3 -40.48 21.11 -17.42
N THR A 4 -39.16 21.28 -17.34
CA THR A 4 -38.45 22.41 -17.96
C THR A 4 -38.02 22.00 -19.36
N GLU A 5 -38.74 22.44 -20.39
CA GLU A 5 -38.42 22.11 -21.78
C GLU A 5 -37.04 22.66 -22.19
N GLU A 6 -36.16 21.78 -22.68
CA GLU A 6 -34.89 22.20 -23.29
C GLU A 6 -35.14 22.77 -24.71
N PRO A 7 -34.48 23.87 -25.11
CA PRO A 7 -34.65 24.45 -26.43
C PRO A 7 -34.07 23.55 -27.53
N GLN A 8 -34.95 22.91 -28.30
CA GLN A 8 -34.57 22.01 -29.39
C GLN A 8 -34.18 22.80 -30.66
N PHE A 9 -32.87 22.87 -30.94
CA PHE A 9 -32.35 23.56 -32.13
C PHE A 9 -32.43 22.67 -33.38
N ASN A 10 -33.17 23.11 -34.39
CA ASN A 10 -33.44 22.33 -35.60
C ASN A 10 -32.31 22.41 -36.65
N THR A 11 -31.38 23.35 -36.51
CA THR A 11 -30.22 23.47 -37.41
C THR A 11 -28.88 23.61 -36.66
N LEU A 12 -27.80 23.14 -37.30
CA LEU A 12 -26.43 23.34 -36.80
C LEU A 12 -26.08 24.84 -36.71
N ALA A 13 -26.63 25.66 -37.60
CA ALA A 13 -26.40 27.09 -37.65
C ALA A 13 -26.95 27.83 -36.42
N GLU A 14 -28.17 27.49 -35.97
CA GLU A 14 -28.75 28.03 -34.73
C GLU A 14 -27.92 27.66 -33.51
N ARG A 15 -27.45 26.41 -33.42
CA ARG A 15 -26.60 25.95 -32.31
C ARG A 15 -25.28 26.72 -32.24
N ILE A 16 -24.67 27.02 -33.40
CA ILE A 16 -23.45 27.85 -33.49
C ILE A 16 -23.76 29.32 -33.15
N ALA A 17 -24.93 29.85 -33.53
CA ALA A 17 -25.35 31.21 -33.19
C ALA A 17 -25.62 31.39 -31.69
N ALA A 18 -26.19 30.37 -31.02
CA ALA A 18 -26.38 30.33 -29.57
C ALA A 18 -25.04 30.33 -28.83
N LEU A 19 -24.11 29.44 -29.21
CA LEU A 19 -22.74 29.38 -28.66
C LEU A 19 -22.00 30.72 -28.80
N LYS A 20 -22.11 31.39 -29.95
CA LYS A 20 -21.50 32.71 -30.16
C LYS A 20 -22.10 33.83 -29.29
N LYS A 21 -23.34 33.68 -28.80
CA LYS A 21 -23.94 34.65 -27.85
C LYS A 21 -23.50 34.42 -26.39
N GLN A 22 -23.06 33.21 -26.02
CA GLN A 22 -22.64 32.89 -24.65
C GLN A 22 -21.15 33.23 -24.38
N ASN A 23 -20.28 33.16 -25.40
CA ASN A 23 -18.83 33.33 -25.23
C ASN A 23 -18.32 34.78 -25.08
N ASN A 24 -19.16 35.75 -24.71
CA ASN A 24 -18.81 37.18 -24.81
C ASN A 24 -18.62 37.90 -23.45
N PHE A 25 -17.95 37.24 -22.50
CA PHE A 25 -17.50 37.82 -21.22
C PHE A 25 -16.09 37.35 -20.82
N SER A 26 -15.05 37.96 -21.41
CA SER A 26 -13.66 37.96 -20.90
C SER A 26 -12.76 38.90 -21.72
N SER A 27 -12.57 40.15 -21.27
CA SER A 27 -11.38 40.98 -21.55
C SER A 27 -11.47 42.36 -20.88
N VAL A 28 -10.34 43.07 -20.84
CA VAL A 28 -10.11 44.44 -20.34
C VAL A 28 -10.12 44.59 -18.80
N GLY A 29 -9.08 45.16 -18.18
CA GLY A 29 -7.83 45.62 -18.76
C GLY A 29 -6.96 46.49 -17.86
N THR A 30 -6.10 47.28 -18.50
CA THR A 30 -5.19 48.30 -17.93
C THR A 30 -5.19 49.52 -18.87
N PRO A 31 -4.59 50.68 -18.50
CA PRO A 31 -5.09 51.54 -17.42
C PRO A 31 -5.20 53.03 -17.83
N GLU A 32 -6.16 53.81 -17.29
CA GLU A 32 -6.18 55.27 -17.56
C GLU A 32 -6.68 56.19 -16.41
N ALA A 33 -6.08 57.39 -16.37
CA ALA A 33 -6.56 58.68 -15.85
C ALA A 33 -7.38 58.76 -14.53
N ALA A 34 -6.64 58.84 -13.43
CA ALA A 34 -6.78 59.87 -12.37
C ALA A 34 -8.17 60.53 -12.09
N ARG A 35 -8.78 60.18 -10.94
CA ARG A 35 -9.60 61.11 -10.13
C ARG A 35 -9.18 61.04 -8.65
N LYS A 36 -8.98 62.19 -8.01
CA LYS A 36 -8.51 62.29 -6.62
C LYS A 36 -9.62 61.91 -5.62
N LYS A 37 -9.25 61.22 -4.53
CA LYS A 37 -10.06 61.04 -3.31
C LYS A 37 -9.36 61.76 -2.13
N PRO A 38 -10.11 62.21 -1.10
CA PRO A 38 -9.54 62.96 0.03
C PRO A 38 -8.67 62.10 0.97
N PRO A 39 -7.76 62.72 1.75
CA PRO A 39 -6.87 62.02 2.66
C PRO A 39 -7.58 61.53 3.96
N PRO A 40 -7.02 60.51 4.64
CA PRO A 40 -7.51 60.04 5.94
C PRO A 40 -7.17 61.01 7.09
N PRO A 41 -7.87 60.93 8.24
CA PRO A 41 -7.62 61.79 9.41
C PRO A 41 -6.31 61.45 10.15
N PRO A 42 -5.74 62.40 10.90
CA PRO A 42 -4.48 62.23 11.63
C PRO A 42 -4.62 61.37 12.91
N PRO A 43 -3.53 60.71 13.37
CA PRO A 43 -3.52 59.97 14.63
C PRO A 43 -3.48 60.90 15.86
N PRO A 44 -4.01 60.47 17.02
CA PRO A 44 -4.02 61.28 18.24
C PRO A 44 -2.62 61.45 18.84
N SER A 45 -2.32 62.69 19.28
CA SER A 45 -1.04 63.07 19.87
C SER A 45 -0.98 62.76 21.38
N GLY A 46 0.02 61.99 21.82
CA GLY A 46 0.28 61.76 23.25
C GLY A 46 1.59 61.02 23.51
N ARG A 47 2.67 61.76 23.82
CA ARG A 47 3.98 61.20 24.20
C ARG A 47 4.61 62.01 25.34
N PRO A 48 4.75 61.43 26.55
CA PRO A 48 5.67 61.94 27.57
C PRO A 48 7.14 61.72 27.20
N ALA A 49 8.04 62.50 27.81
CA ALA A 49 9.46 62.55 27.47
C ALA A 49 10.27 61.34 28.01
N ALA A 50 11.55 61.28 27.61
CA ALA A 50 12.53 60.32 28.12
C ALA A 50 13.50 61.00 29.09
N GLU A 51 14.01 60.25 30.07
CA GLU A 51 15.21 60.60 30.84
C GLU A 51 16.37 59.63 30.53
N SER A 52 17.55 59.87 31.11
CA SER A 52 18.83 59.55 30.45
C SER A 52 19.90 58.95 31.36
N ARG A 53 20.94 58.35 30.73
CA ARG A 53 22.24 57.92 31.31
C ARG A 53 22.14 56.70 32.27
N SER A 54 23.20 55.93 32.55
CA SER A 54 24.58 55.95 32.02
C SER A 54 25.26 54.56 32.10
N GLN A 55 26.10 54.25 31.11
CA GLN A 55 27.44 53.62 31.21
C GLN A 55 27.70 52.22 31.84
N THR A 56 28.71 51.58 31.24
CA THR A 56 29.70 50.61 31.78
C THR A 56 29.28 49.18 32.18
N ALA A 57 29.96 48.22 31.55
CA ALA A 57 30.15 46.85 32.05
C ALA A 57 31.29 46.80 33.10
N PRO A 58 31.51 45.64 33.72
CA PRO A 58 32.81 44.99 33.48
C PRO A 58 32.73 43.49 33.15
N VAL A 59 33.89 42.95 32.75
CA VAL A 59 34.17 41.53 32.48
C VAL A 59 34.60 40.81 33.76
N VAL A 60 34.31 39.52 33.92
CA VAL A 60 35.20 38.47 34.50
C VAL A 60 34.60 37.07 34.23
N THR A 61 35.41 36.02 34.39
CA THR A 61 35.26 34.73 33.70
C THR A 61 35.59 33.54 34.65
N VAL A 62 35.29 32.30 34.20
CA VAL A 62 35.87 31.00 34.64
C VAL A 62 35.12 30.18 35.73
N ASN A 63 34.66 28.99 35.30
CA ASN A 63 34.46 27.68 35.94
C ASN A 63 33.94 27.49 37.39
N GLY A 64 33.05 26.50 37.55
CA GLY A 64 32.81 25.79 38.81
C GLY A 64 31.72 24.70 38.69
N SER A 65 32.09 23.42 38.81
CA SER A 65 31.15 22.29 38.72
C SER A 65 30.83 21.69 40.09
N THR A 66 29.53 21.56 40.42
CA THR A 66 29.03 20.53 41.35
C THR A 66 27.55 20.21 41.09
N ARG A 67 27.10 19.04 41.54
CA ARG A 67 25.69 18.64 41.60
C ARG A 67 24.95 19.47 42.66
N GLU A 68 23.64 19.71 42.49
CA GLU A 68 22.59 19.00 43.26
C GLU A 68 21.15 19.46 42.98
N THR A 69 20.19 18.58 43.32
CA THR A 69 18.73 18.76 43.47
C THR A 69 17.86 19.21 42.28
N ALA A 70 16.61 18.72 42.26
CA ALA A 70 15.57 19.13 41.33
C ALA A 70 14.80 20.37 41.84
N PRO A 71 14.34 21.27 40.94
CA PRO A 71 13.59 22.46 41.35
C PRO A 71 12.13 22.15 41.73
N GLN A 72 11.75 22.45 42.97
CA GLN A 72 10.32 22.59 43.33
C GLN A 72 9.74 23.86 42.72
N GLN A 73 8.46 23.81 42.33
CA GLN A 73 7.74 24.98 41.81
C GLN A 73 7.32 25.93 42.93
N PRO A 74 7.47 27.27 42.77
CA PRO A 74 6.90 28.24 43.70
C PRO A 74 5.35 28.27 43.59
N PRO A 75 4.63 28.54 44.69
CA PRO A 75 3.17 28.50 44.72
C PRO A 75 2.53 29.62 43.88
N ARG A 76 1.46 29.29 43.17
CA ARG A 76 0.71 30.21 42.29
C ARG A 76 -0.39 30.94 43.07
N PRO A 77 -0.53 32.28 42.96
CA PRO A 77 -1.60 33.01 43.63
C PRO A 77 -2.97 32.69 43.03
N ALA A 78 -4.01 32.66 43.88
CA ALA A 78 -5.39 32.42 43.48
C ALA A 78 -6.02 33.62 42.74
N ARG A 79 -7.06 33.36 41.96
CA ARG A 79 -7.95 34.38 41.35
C ARG A 79 -9.41 34.11 41.73
N PRO A 80 -10.26 35.14 41.87
CA PRO A 80 -11.68 34.97 42.15
C PRO A 80 -12.47 34.46 40.93
N ASN A 81 -13.66 33.91 41.20
CA ASN A 81 -14.59 33.38 40.19
C ASN A 81 -15.31 34.50 39.41
N ALA A 82 -15.66 34.22 38.16
CA ALA A 82 -16.72 34.90 37.41
C ALA A 82 -17.33 33.96 36.35
N ASP A 83 -18.60 33.61 36.56
CA ASP A 83 -19.69 33.27 35.65
C ASP A 83 -19.51 32.39 34.38
N ALA A 84 -20.48 31.49 34.22
CA ALA A 84 -20.76 30.69 33.03
C ALA A 84 -22.09 31.15 32.37
N PRO A 85 -22.31 30.92 31.06
CA PRO A 85 -23.46 31.48 30.34
C PRO A 85 -24.81 30.81 30.68
N PRO A 86 -25.95 31.52 30.53
CA PRO A 86 -27.27 31.06 30.97
C PRO A 86 -27.96 30.08 29.99
N PRO A 87 -28.90 29.23 30.49
CA PRO A 87 -29.65 28.28 29.69
C PRO A 87 -30.89 28.89 28.99
N LEU A 88 -31.37 28.21 27.95
CA LEU A 88 -32.58 28.56 27.20
C LEU A 88 -33.89 28.19 27.96
N PRO A 89 -35.01 28.90 27.72
CA PRO A 89 -36.19 28.86 28.60
C PRO A 89 -37.08 27.63 28.41
N ARG A 90 -37.68 27.16 29.53
CA ARG A 90 -38.81 26.22 29.53
C ARG A 90 -40.15 26.97 29.53
N ARG A 91 -41.15 26.42 28.85
CA ARG A 91 -42.51 26.98 28.75
C ARG A 91 -43.35 26.63 29.99
N ASN A 92 -44.12 27.59 30.49
CA ASN A 92 -44.93 27.45 31.70
C ASN A 92 -46.26 26.69 31.45
N THR A 93 -46.85 26.10 32.50
CA THR A 93 -48.07 25.28 32.42
C THR A 93 -49.25 25.84 33.22
N GLN A 94 -50.40 25.96 32.55
CA GLN A 94 -51.76 26.12 33.10
C GLN A 94 -52.70 25.41 32.09
N ASN A 95 -53.77 24.69 32.44
CA ASN A 95 -54.40 24.44 33.74
C ASN A 95 -55.23 23.12 33.71
N VAL A 96 -55.90 22.78 34.82
CA VAL A 96 -57.01 21.78 34.96
C VAL A 96 -56.64 20.28 35.16
N SER A 97 -56.61 19.90 36.43
CA SER A 97 -57.25 18.72 37.09
C SER A 97 -56.99 17.25 36.68
N SER A 98 -56.45 16.51 37.66
CA SER A 98 -56.38 15.05 37.87
C SER A 98 -57.77 14.45 38.33
N PRO A 99 -57.92 13.19 38.84
CA PRO A 99 -56.94 12.14 39.23
C PRO A 99 -57.20 10.77 38.50
N ASP A 100 -56.44 9.67 38.66
CA ASP A 100 -55.31 9.29 39.55
C ASP A 100 -54.34 8.33 38.75
N ALA A 101 -53.34 7.54 39.23
CA ALA A 101 -53.00 7.05 40.57
C ALA A 101 -51.51 6.69 40.80
N SER A 102 -51.24 6.22 42.02
CA SER A 102 -49.99 5.74 42.64
C SER A 102 -49.14 4.68 41.89
N ALA A 103 -47.81 4.80 42.08
CA ALA A 103 -46.71 4.02 41.51
C ALA A 103 -46.57 2.52 41.96
N PRO A 104 -45.77 1.70 41.24
CA PRO A 104 -45.46 0.30 41.58
C PRO A 104 -44.14 0.08 42.39
N PRO A 105 -44.00 -1.05 43.14
CA PRO A 105 -42.82 -1.44 43.93
C PRO A 105 -41.80 -2.36 43.18
N PRO A 106 -40.62 -2.72 43.77
CA PRO A 106 -39.46 -3.26 43.03
C PRO A 106 -39.27 -4.81 42.98
N LEU A 107 -38.19 -5.22 42.29
CA LEU A 107 -37.81 -6.60 41.87
C LEU A 107 -37.21 -7.52 42.96
N PRO A 108 -37.34 -8.86 42.78
CA PRO A 108 -36.32 -9.86 43.18
C PRO A 108 -35.97 -10.88 42.06
N SER A 109 -35.18 -11.95 42.34
CA SER A 109 -34.57 -12.83 41.31
C SER A 109 -34.31 -14.31 41.70
N ARG A 110 -34.00 -15.16 40.68
CA ARG A 110 -33.34 -16.51 40.67
C ARG A 110 -34.13 -17.83 40.95
N THR A 111 -34.34 -18.60 39.87
CA THR A 111 -34.10 -20.07 39.63
C THR A 111 -34.29 -21.18 40.69
N SER A 112 -35.05 -22.25 40.34
CA SER A 112 -34.66 -23.69 40.46
C SER A 112 -35.71 -24.65 39.78
N SER A 113 -35.68 -25.98 39.98
CA SER A 113 -36.14 -27.03 39.03
C SER A 113 -37.12 -28.11 39.59
N HIS A 114 -37.84 -28.86 38.71
CA HIS A 114 -37.98 -30.36 38.64
C HIS A 114 -39.16 -30.86 37.72
N GLN A 115 -39.41 -32.19 37.66
CA GLN A 115 -40.05 -32.92 36.53
C GLN A 115 -41.47 -33.50 36.83
N ALA A 116 -42.28 -33.78 35.78
CA ALA A 116 -42.98 -35.08 35.54
C ALA A 116 -43.84 -35.09 34.24
N SER A 117 -44.22 -36.27 33.73
CA SER A 117 -45.16 -36.48 32.58
C SER A 117 -45.87 -37.84 32.69
N PRO A 118 -47.09 -38.03 32.12
CA PRO A 118 -47.31 -39.22 31.24
C PRO A 118 -48.37 -39.11 30.10
N ALA A 119 -48.00 -39.69 28.94
CA ALA A 119 -48.74 -40.52 27.95
C ALA A 119 -50.27 -40.36 27.58
N LEU A 120 -50.54 -39.96 26.31
CA LEU A 120 -51.05 -40.76 25.13
C LEU A 120 -52.34 -41.66 25.22
N PRO A 121 -52.97 -42.13 24.09
CA PRO A 121 -52.99 -41.77 22.64
C PRO A 121 -54.47 -41.72 22.09
N PRO A 122 -54.93 -42.21 20.89
CA PRO A 122 -54.35 -42.38 19.53
C PRO A 122 -55.21 -41.89 18.32
N ARG A 123 -54.62 -41.70 17.11
CA ARG A 123 -55.00 -42.39 15.83
C ARG A 123 -54.06 -42.08 14.63
N ARG A 124 -54.20 -42.86 13.55
CA ARG A 124 -53.39 -43.01 12.31
C ARG A 124 -54.34 -43.04 11.07
N ALA A 125 -53.95 -43.04 9.78
CA ALA A 125 -52.76 -42.57 9.02
C ALA A 125 -52.94 -42.86 7.49
N SER A 126 -52.14 -42.19 6.63
CA SER A 126 -51.58 -42.61 5.31
C SER A 126 -52.44 -43.17 4.15
N THR A 127 -51.97 -43.01 2.88
CA THR A 127 -51.52 -44.12 1.96
C THR A 127 -51.41 -43.73 0.45
N MET A 128 -50.16 -43.76 -0.10
CA MET A 128 -49.74 -44.06 -1.51
C MET A 128 -50.37 -43.26 -2.71
N THR A 129 -49.98 -43.34 -4.00
CA THR A 129 -48.98 -44.15 -4.76
C THR A 129 -48.40 -43.37 -5.98
N VAL A 130 -47.42 -43.94 -6.70
CA VAL A 130 -46.74 -43.42 -7.93
C VAL A 130 -47.52 -43.75 -9.22
N PRO A 131 -47.14 -43.21 -10.40
CA PRO A 131 -46.37 -44.05 -11.35
C PRO A 131 -45.21 -43.34 -12.10
N LYS A 132 -44.29 -44.13 -12.69
CA LYS A 132 -43.16 -43.66 -13.51
C LYS A 132 -42.69 -44.75 -14.50
N PRO A 133 -42.52 -44.41 -15.79
CA PRO A 133 -41.44 -44.95 -16.62
C PRO A 133 -40.82 -43.86 -17.53
N SER A 134 -39.73 -44.06 -18.27
CA SER A 134 -38.51 -44.88 -18.05
C SER A 134 -37.42 -44.36 -19.03
N GLY A 135 -36.17 -44.25 -18.60
CA GLY A 135 -35.08 -43.71 -19.44
C GLY A 135 -33.74 -43.73 -18.69
N ARG A 136 -32.61 -43.90 -19.40
CA ARG A 136 -31.31 -44.23 -18.77
C ARG A 136 -30.13 -43.57 -19.49
N ARG A 137 -29.06 -43.35 -18.71
CA ARG A 137 -27.62 -43.28 -19.08
C ARG A 137 -26.98 -41.97 -19.63
N ASN A 138 -25.96 -41.54 -18.86
CA ASN A 138 -24.61 -41.06 -19.27
C ASN A 138 -24.26 -39.54 -19.29
N SER A 139 -23.49 -39.13 -18.26
CA SER A 139 -22.12 -38.54 -18.30
C SER A 139 -21.79 -37.19 -19.01
N ALA A 140 -20.66 -36.59 -18.56
CA ALA A 140 -20.05 -35.27 -18.93
C ALA A 140 -20.83 -34.05 -18.38
N SER A 141 -20.26 -32.98 -17.78
CA SER A 141 -18.97 -32.25 -17.90
C SER A 141 -18.93 -31.31 -19.13
N SER A 142 -18.38 -30.08 -19.08
CA SER A 142 -17.48 -29.44 -18.10
C SER A 142 -17.74 -27.92 -17.93
N GLU A 143 -16.80 -27.21 -17.29
CA GLU A 143 -16.80 -25.77 -16.97
C GLU A 143 -16.84 -24.81 -18.18
N ALA A 144 -17.32 -23.59 -17.91
CA ALA A 144 -16.83 -22.34 -18.51
C ALA A 144 -17.03 -21.21 -17.46
N SER A 145 -16.15 -20.21 -17.29
CA SER A 145 -14.91 -19.90 -18.02
C SER A 145 -13.87 -19.24 -17.12
N MET A 146 -12.61 -19.71 -17.17
CA MET A 146 -11.44 -18.90 -16.82
C MET A 146 -10.45 -18.91 -17.99
N GLN A 147 -10.20 -17.72 -18.55
CA GLN A 147 -9.21 -17.45 -19.59
C GLN A 147 -8.72 -15.99 -19.49
N SER A 148 -7.50 -15.62 -19.89
CA SER A 148 -6.20 -16.33 -19.82
C SER A 148 -5.12 -15.41 -20.40
N THR A 149 -4.07 -15.08 -19.64
CA THR A 149 -2.81 -14.60 -20.21
C THR A 149 -1.61 -15.15 -19.42
N MET A 150 -1.21 -16.37 -19.77
CA MET A 150 0.08 -16.95 -19.36
C MET A 150 0.80 -17.43 -20.63
N SER A 151 1.97 -16.85 -20.90
CA SER A 151 2.84 -17.30 -22.00
C SER A 151 3.59 -18.56 -21.58
N SER A 152 3.75 -19.49 -22.51
CA SER A 152 4.38 -20.80 -22.27
C SER A 152 5.91 -20.75 -22.41
N LEU A 153 6.55 -21.90 -22.08
CA LEU A 153 8.00 -22.13 -21.90
C LEU A 153 8.50 -21.68 -20.50
N SER A 154 9.10 -22.53 -19.65
CA SER A 154 9.68 -23.87 -19.87
C SER A 154 9.34 -24.84 -18.72
N LEU A 155 9.35 -26.14 -19.00
CA LEU A 155 8.90 -27.18 -18.05
C LEU A 155 10.01 -28.22 -17.78
N THR A 156 10.84 -27.96 -16.76
CA THR A 156 11.80 -28.92 -16.19
C THR A 156 11.88 -28.75 -14.68
N LYS A 157 11.59 -29.81 -13.91
CA LYS A 157 11.80 -29.83 -12.46
C LYS A 157 13.27 -30.11 -12.15
N THR A 158 13.95 -29.18 -11.48
CA THR A 158 15.18 -29.45 -10.74
C THR A 158 15.16 -28.67 -9.42
N ILE A 159 15.41 -29.35 -8.31
CA ILE A 159 15.59 -28.69 -7.01
C ILE A 159 17.05 -28.25 -6.91
N SER A 160 17.31 -26.94 -6.88
CA SER A 160 18.55 -26.36 -6.34
C SER A 160 18.42 -24.84 -6.16
N SER A 161 19.07 -24.34 -5.12
CA SER A 161 19.40 -22.93 -4.94
C SER A 161 20.37 -22.42 -6.01
N THR A 162 20.25 -21.14 -6.41
CA THR A 162 21.39 -20.17 -6.50
C THR A 162 20.86 -18.78 -6.86
N THR A 163 21.45 -17.73 -6.31
CA THR A 163 21.24 -16.32 -6.69
C THR A 163 21.77 -16.03 -8.09
N SER A 164 20.91 -15.53 -9.00
CA SER A 164 21.33 -15.04 -10.32
C SER A 164 21.13 -13.52 -10.44
N ASN A 165 22.23 -12.76 -10.32
CA ASN A 165 22.21 -11.32 -10.60
C ASN A 165 22.01 -11.08 -12.10
N GLY A 166 20.85 -10.57 -12.50
CA GLY A 166 20.59 -10.14 -13.88
C GLY A 166 21.41 -8.91 -14.22
N SER A 167 22.30 -9.01 -15.21
CA SER A 167 23.12 -7.89 -15.68
C SER A 167 22.36 -6.96 -16.64
N ASN A 168 21.26 -6.38 -16.15
CA ASN A 168 20.56 -5.21 -16.70
C ASN A 168 19.62 -4.66 -15.62
N GLY A 169 19.44 -3.33 -15.57
CA GLY A 169 18.82 -2.61 -14.44
C GLY A 169 17.33 -2.86 -14.15
N THR A 170 16.71 -3.88 -14.74
CA THR A 170 15.37 -4.35 -14.38
C THR A 170 15.41 -5.14 -13.08
N VAL A 171 14.83 -4.59 -12.01
CA VAL A 171 14.60 -5.32 -10.76
C VAL A 171 13.61 -6.47 -11.05
N VAL A 172 14.10 -7.71 -10.97
CA VAL A 172 13.24 -8.89 -11.05
C VAL A 172 12.57 -9.07 -9.68
N HIS A 173 11.44 -8.39 -9.50
CA HIS A 173 10.64 -8.50 -8.29
C HIS A 173 10.31 -9.97 -8.00
N LYS A 174 10.61 -10.45 -6.78
CA LYS A 174 10.08 -11.72 -6.31
C LYS A 174 8.55 -11.68 -6.31
N LEU A 175 7.93 -12.45 -7.21
CA LEU A 175 6.50 -12.72 -7.17
C LEU A 175 6.14 -13.55 -5.92
N PRO A 176 4.91 -13.44 -5.38
CA PRO A 176 4.47 -14.34 -4.32
C PRO A 176 4.50 -15.79 -4.83
N PRO A 177 4.77 -16.79 -3.95
CA PRO A 177 4.74 -18.20 -4.34
C PRO A 177 3.40 -18.60 -4.96
N VAL A 178 3.38 -19.58 -5.85
CA VAL A 178 2.12 -20.08 -6.44
C VAL A 178 1.22 -20.64 -5.34
N CYS A 179 -0.10 -20.36 -5.40
CA CYS A 179 -1.07 -21.02 -4.54
C CYS A 179 -1.31 -22.45 -5.06
N ASP A 180 -0.63 -23.43 -4.45
CA ASP A 180 -0.87 -24.85 -4.72
C ASP A 180 -2.02 -25.33 -3.82
N MET A 181 -3.15 -25.64 -4.45
CA MET A 181 -4.33 -26.21 -3.78
C MET A 181 -4.04 -27.56 -3.09
N ALA A 182 -2.90 -28.21 -3.37
CA ALA A 182 -2.46 -29.43 -2.72
C ALA A 182 -1.55 -29.21 -1.49
N SER A 183 -1.04 -27.99 -1.22
CA SER A 183 -0.19 -27.70 -0.05
C SER A 183 -0.96 -27.20 1.17
N LEU A 184 -2.29 -27.24 1.13
CA LEU A 184 -3.16 -26.82 2.24
C LEU A 184 -2.85 -27.60 3.54
N PRO A 185 -2.95 -26.98 4.73
CA PRO A 185 -2.85 -27.68 6.00
C PRO A 185 -3.84 -28.86 6.03
N PRO A 186 -3.40 -30.09 6.39
CA PRO A 186 -4.29 -31.24 6.39
C PRO A 186 -5.46 -30.99 7.35
N LEU A 187 -6.68 -31.12 6.83
CA LEU A 187 -7.90 -30.89 7.61
C LEU A 187 -7.87 -31.72 8.91
N PRO A 188 -8.31 -31.16 10.05
CA PRO A 188 -8.48 -31.96 11.26
C PRO A 188 -9.43 -33.12 10.92
N PRO A 189 -9.08 -34.38 11.28
CA PRO A 189 -9.82 -35.56 10.83
C PRO A 189 -11.30 -35.41 11.18
N THR A 190 -12.16 -35.67 10.20
CA THR A 190 -13.60 -35.50 10.38
C THR A 190 -14.09 -36.36 11.54
N ARG A 191 -15.22 -35.97 12.14
CA ARG A 191 -15.85 -36.76 13.21
C ARG A 191 -16.02 -38.24 12.84
N ARG A 192 -16.30 -38.52 11.56
CA ARG A 192 -16.45 -39.88 11.02
C ARG A 192 -15.12 -40.65 10.96
N GLU A 193 -14.01 -39.98 10.67
CA GLU A 193 -12.66 -40.57 10.67
C GLU A 193 -12.14 -40.78 12.09
N LEU A 194 -12.46 -39.87 13.02
CA LEU A 194 -12.20 -40.06 14.45
C LEU A 194 -12.99 -41.23 15.03
N GLU A 195 -14.29 -41.32 14.73
CA GLU A 195 -15.15 -42.44 15.13
C GLU A 195 -14.71 -43.77 14.47
N ALA A 196 -14.20 -43.74 13.23
CA ALA A 196 -13.63 -44.91 12.56
C ALA A 196 -12.30 -45.35 13.21
N LYS A 197 -11.37 -44.42 13.44
CA LYS A 197 -10.06 -44.71 14.06
C LYS A 197 -10.21 -45.19 15.51
N ALA A 198 -11.12 -44.62 16.28
CA ALA A 198 -11.45 -45.11 17.62
C ALA A 198 -12.02 -46.54 17.58
N LYS A 199 -12.82 -46.88 16.55
CA LYS A 199 -13.34 -48.23 16.35
C LYS A 199 -12.27 -49.22 15.88
N GLU A 200 -11.31 -48.77 15.08
CA GLU A 200 -10.15 -49.56 14.65
C GLU A 200 -9.18 -49.82 15.81
N GLU A 201 -8.88 -48.82 16.63
CA GLU A 201 -8.09 -48.98 17.87
C GLU A 201 -8.78 -49.87 18.91
N ALA A 202 -10.12 -49.82 19.00
CA ALA A 202 -10.90 -50.75 19.82
C ALA A 202 -10.83 -52.19 19.28
N ALA A 203 -10.97 -52.38 17.96
CA ALA A 203 -10.85 -53.70 17.32
C ALA A 203 -9.42 -54.28 17.49
N ALA A 204 -8.39 -53.46 17.29
CA ALA A 204 -6.99 -53.86 17.49
C ALA A 204 -6.69 -54.23 18.96
N ARG A 205 -7.30 -53.54 19.94
CA ARG A 205 -7.25 -53.95 21.35
C ARG A 205 -7.96 -55.27 21.61
N GLU A 206 -9.12 -55.49 21.01
CA GLU A 206 -9.85 -56.75 21.16
C GLU A 206 -9.08 -57.92 20.52
N GLU A 207 -8.46 -57.71 19.35
CA GLU A 207 -7.65 -58.72 18.68
C GLU A 207 -6.34 -59.00 19.43
N ALA A 208 -5.66 -57.99 19.97
CA ALA A 208 -4.51 -58.19 20.86
C ALA A 208 -4.90 -58.98 22.13
N ALA A 209 -6.07 -58.72 22.71
CA ALA A 209 -6.59 -59.50 23.82
C ALA A 209 -6.85 -60.97 23.42
N ARG A 210 -7.48 -61.22 22.26
CA ARG A 210 -7.70 -62.58 21.70
C ARG A 210 -6.37 -63.30 21.43
N GLN A 211 -5.36 -62.62 20.90
CA GLN A 211 -4.01 -63.19 20.69
C GLN A 211 -3.33 -63.54 22.02
N SER A 212 -3.52 -62.74 23.08
CA SER A 212 -2.99 -63.06 24.42
C SER A 212 -3.62 -64.32 25.05
N ALA A 213 -4.88 -64.63 24.71
CA ALA A 213 -5.59 -65.81 25.20
C ALA A 213 -5.24 -67.12 24.45
N ALA A 214 -4.60 -67.04 23.28
CA ALA A 214 -4.36 -68.19 22.41
C ALA A 214 -3.15 -69.06 22.77
N ARG A 215 -2.40 -68.74 23.83
CA ARG A 215 -1.10 -69.38 24.16
C ARG A 215 -1.23 -70.69 24.98
N VAL A 216 -2.11 -71.60 24.56
CA VAL A 216 -2.12 -73.00 25.04
C VAL A 216 -2.34 -73.93 23.84
N THR A 217 -1.38 -74.82 23.56
CA THR A 217 -1.43 -75.81 22.46
C THR A 217 -1.69 -77.22 23.00
N PRO A 218 -2.27 -78.12 22.19
CA PRO A 218 -1.41 -79.21 21.66
C PRO A 218 -1.72 -79.72 20.23
N SER A 219 -0.65 -80.22 19.58
CA SER A 219 -0.58 -81.34 18.62
C SER A 219 -1.42 -81.42 17.32
N GLN A 220 -0.75 -81.11 16.21
CA GLN A 220 -0.71 -81.74 14.86
C GLN A 220 -1.69 -82.86 14.44
N SER A 221 -2.10 -82.85 13.15
CA SER A 221 -1.70 -83.92 12.18
C SER A 221 -2.06 -83.63 10.69
N ALA A 222 -1.21 -84.16 9.78
CA ALA A 222 -1.44 -84.57 8.37
C ALA A 222 -1.93 -83.59 7.25
N ARG A 223 -1.66 -83.98 5.99
CA ARG A 223 -1.87 -83.23 4.72
C ARG A 223 -2.00 -84.21 3.52
N PRO A 224 -2.82 -83.92 2.49
CA PRO A 224 -2.61 -84.46 1.13
C PRO A 224 -2.64 -83.36 0.01
N SER A 225 -2.64 -83.77 -1.28
CA SER A 225 -2.09 -82.99 -2.42
C SER A 225 -2.94 -82.95 -3.72
N LEU A 226 -2.62 -81.98 -4.61
CA LEU A 226 -3.09 -81.84 -6.02
C LEU A 226 -2.24 -82.70 -6.99
N PRO A 227 -2.74 -83.14 -8.18
CA PRO A 227 -2.57 -82.43 -9.49
C PRO A 227 -3.71 -82.76 -10.52
N PRO A 228 -3.63 -82.72 -11.89
CA PRO A 228 -2.66 -82.17 -12.88
C PRO A 228 -3.30 -81.21 -13.96
N ARG A 229 -2.88 -81.24 -15.26
CA ARG A 229 -3.00 -80.15 -16.29
C ARG A 229 -3.52 -80.53 -17.71
N LEU A 230 -4.12 -79.55 -18.43
CA LEU A 230 -4.01 -79.20 -19.89
C LEU A 230 -4.49 -80.23 -20.97
N PRO A 231 -4.67 -79.91 -22.30
CA PRO A 231 -4.15 -78.80 -23.20
C PRO A 231 -5.22 -77.71 -23.58
N SER A 232 -5.41 -77.04 -24.75
CA SER A 232 -5.09 -77.23 -26.20
C SER A 232 -5.13 -75.93 -27.08
N ARG A 233 -4.94 -76.06 -28.42
CA ARG A 233 -4.99 -75.07 -29.55
C ARG A 233 -5.53 -75.85 -30.81
N PRO A 234 -5.63 -75.37 -32.08
CA PRO A 234 -5.58 -74.01 -32.70
C PRO A 234 -6.67 -73.74 -33.81
N ALA A 235 -6.63 -72.58 -34.51
CA ALA A 235 -6.70 -72.47 -35.99
C ALA A 235 -6.71 -71.00 -36.54
N ARG A 236 -6.11 -70.79 -37.72
CA ARG A 236 -6.16 -69.62 -38.65
C ARG A 236 -5.57 -70.14 -39.99
N PRO A 237 -6.19 -69.94 -41.19
CA PRO A 237 -5.70 -68.86 -42.08
C PRO A 237 -6.63 -68.33 -43.22
N GLN A 238 -6.20 -67.19 -43.81
CA GLN A 238 -6.24 -66.85 -45.26
C GLN A 238 -7.60 -66.66 -45.99
N SER A 239 -7.72 -65.93 -47.13
CA SER A 239 -6.75 -65.09 -47.89
C SER A 239 -7.44 -64.20 -48.96
N GLN A 240 -6.84 -63.01 -49.22
CA GLN A 240 -6.75 -62.30 -50.54
C GLN A 240 -8.07 -61.88 -51.25
N SER A 241 -8.14 -60.89 -52.16
CA SER A 241 -7.38 -59.64 -52.44
C SER A 241 -8.30 -58.75 -53.35
N SER A 242 -7.96 -57.68 -54.09
CA SER A 242 -6.74 -56.91 -54.45
C SER A 242 -7.17 -55.57 -55.12
N THR A 243 -6.23 -54.67 -55.44
CA THR A 243 -6.33 -53.48 -56.36
C THR A 243 -7.25 -52.32 -55.96
N ASP A 244 -6.86 -51.03 -56.01
CA ASP A 244 -5.55 -50.31 -56.00
C ASP A 244 -5.89 -48.78 -55.78
N ALA A 245 -5.03 -47.75 -55.62
CA ALA A 245 -3.57 -47.54 -55.66
C ALA A 245 -3.15 -46.41 -54.66
N VAL A 246 -1.85 -46.10 -54.51
CA VAL A 246 -1.36 -45.17 -53.45
C VAL A 246 -0.31 -44.13 -53.89
N PRO A 247 -0.74 -42.88 -54.16
CA PRO A 247 0.11 -41.67 -54.01
C PRO A 247 -0.63 -40.48 -53.34
N LYS A 248 -0.01 -39.45 -52.75
CA LYS A 248 1.34 -39.19 -52.18
C LYS A 248 1.21 -37.96 -51.22
N PRO A 249 2.01 -37.82 -50.14
CA PRO A 249 1.81 -36.75 -49.14
C PRO A 249 2.52 -35.42 -49.50
N VAL A 250 1.97 -34.28 -49.05
CA VAL A 250 2.53 -32.92 -49.22
C VAL A 250 2.31 -32.08 -47.95
N THR A 251 3.24 -31.14 -47.68
CA THR A 251 3.34 -30.29 -46.48
C THR A 251 2.46 -29.02 -46.49
N PRO A 252 2.11 -28.44 -45.32
CA PRO A 252 1.43 -27.14 -45.24
C PRO A 252 2.34 -25.93 -45.60
N PRO A 253 1.77 -24.80 -46.08
CA PRO A 253 2.53 -23.66 -46.59
C PRO A 253 2.93 -22.60 -45.52
N ARG A 254 3.71 -21.60 -45.96
CA ARG A 254 4.37 -20.55 -45.16
C ARG A 254 3.65 -19.19 -45.28
N MET A 255 3.85 -18.31 -44.29
CA MET A 255 3.28 -16.94 -44.26
C MET A 255 3.68 -16.07 -45.48
N PRO A 256 2.81 -15.17 -45.96
CA PRO A 256 3.09 -14.26 -47.06
C PRO A 256 3.94 -13.05 -46.66
N THR A 257 4.79 -12.58 -47.57
CA THR A 257 5.63 -11.39 -47.42
C THR A 257 5.06 -10.16 -48.15
N ARG A 258 5.45 -8.97 -47.69
CA ARG A 258 5.05 -7.65 -48.21
C ARG A 258 5.59 -7.43 -49.65
N PRO A 259 4.78 -6.94 -50.61
CA PRO A 259 5.24 -6.72 -51.98
C PRO A 259 6.15 -5.48 -52.10
N ARG A 260 7.10 -5.55 -53.04
CA ARG A 260 7.76 -4.40 -53.68
C ARG A 260 7.03 -4.05 -54.97
N ILE A 261 7.18 -2.80 -55.42
CA ILE A 261 6.95 -2.36 -56.79
C ILE A 261 8.20 -1.57 -57.19
N ASP A 262 8.78 -1.89 -58.34
CA ASP A 262 10.01 -1.26 -58.85
C ASP A 262 9.68 -0.08 -59.78
N ALA A 263 10.69 0.74 -60.13
CA ALA A 263 10.50 2.13 -60.56
C ALA A 263 10.87 2.44 -62.02
N ALA A 264 10.08 3.34 -62.62
CA ALA A 264 10.45 4.31 -63.67
C ALA A 264 9.25 5.27 -63.87
N ALA A 265 9.38 6.51 -64.34
CA ALA A 265 10.46 7.52 -64.25
C ALA A 265 9.83 8.88 -64.66
N ASP A 266 10.29 10.00 -64.06
CA ASP A 266 10.37 11.38 -64.63
C ASP A 266 10.21 12.51 -63.57
N ASP A 267 11.37 13.01 -63.15
CA ASP A 267 11.81 14.41 -62.89
C ASP A 267 11.04 15.49 -62.07
N VAL A 268 11.87 16.40 -61.52
CA VAL A 268 11.64 17.74 -60.90
C VAL A 268 10.66 17.91 -59.72
N PRO A 269 11.19 17.94 -58.46
CA PRO A 269 10.58 18.64 -57.33
C PRO A 269 11.05 20.13 -57.20
N PRO A 270 10.30 21.01 -56.51
CA PRO A 270 10.51 22.47 -56.56
C PRO A 270 11.63 23.02 -55.65
N ARG A 271 12.13 24.20 -56.04
CA ARG A 271 13.27 24.91 -55.42
C ARG A 271 12.83 25.88 -54.30
N MET A 272 13.34 25.71 -53.08
CA MET A 272 13.16 26.64 -51.96
C MET A 272 14.27 27.72 -51.88
N PRO A 273 14.01 28.89 -51.25
CA PRO A 273 14.90 30.07 -51.34
C PRO A 273 16.18 29.98 -50.49
N ALA A 274 17.18 30.76 -50.89
CA ALA A 274 18.50 30.79 -50.24
C ALA A 274 18.51 31.56 -48.91
N ARG A 275 19.33 31.09 -47.96
CA ARG A 275 19.63 31.77 -46.68
C ARG A 275 20.74 32.82 -46.90
N PRO A 276 20.77 33.95 -46.16
CA PRO A 276 21.76 35.01 -46.38
C PRO A 276 23.21 34.56 -46.16
N LYS A 277 24.14 35.27 -46.82
CA LYS A 277 25.56 35.24 -46.46
C LYS A 277 25.76 35.87 -45.07
N VAL A 278 26.77 35.41 -44.34
CA VAL A 278 27.30 36.05 -43.14
C VAL A 278 28.76 36.39 -43.42
N ASP A 279 29.18 37.61 -43.09
CA ASP A 279 30.52 38.10 -43.40
C ASP A 279 31.61 37.53 -42.47
N ALA A 280 32.85 37.57 -42.94
CA ALA A 280 33.98 36.89 -42.31
C ALA A 280 34.58 37.70 -41.14
N ALA A 281 33.96 37.63 -39.96
CA ALA A 281 34.45 38.31 -38.75
C ALA A 281 34.16 37.58 -37.42
N ASP A 282 34.20 36.24 -37.39
CA ASP A 282 34.29 35.49 -36.12
C ASP A 282 34.93 34.11 -36.33
N ILE A 283 36.12 33.88 -35.76
CA ILE A 283 36.83 32.59 -35.78
C ILE A 283 37.26 32.26 -34.35
N PRO A 284 36.74 31.20 -33.71
CA PRO A 284 37.17 30.80 -32.37
C PRO A 284 38.62 30.28 -32.38
N PRO A 285 39.38 30.45 -31.28
CA PRO A 285 40.80 30.12 -31.24
C PRO A 285 41.06 28.61 -31.45
N PRO A 286 42.22 28.24 -32.03
CA PRO A 286 42.51 26.86 -32.41
C PRO A 286 42.64 25.93 -31.20
N VAL A 287 41.90 24.81 -31.24
CA VAL A 287 41.94 23.78 -30.19
C VAL A 287 43.33 23.10 -30.17
N PRO A 288 44.01 23.02 -29.01
CA PRO A 288 45.30 22.33 -28.91
C PRO A 288 45.19 20.85 -29.30
N LEU A 289 45.81 20.45 -30.41
CA LEU A 289 45.77 19.05 -30.87
C LEU A 289 46.58 18.10 -29.97
N ALA A 290 47.49 18.63 -29.16
CA ALA A 290 48.35 17.89 -28.23
C ALA A 290 47.62 17.28 -27.02
N SER A 291 46.37 17.66 -26.74
CA SER A 291 45.56 17.13 -25.63
C SER A 291 44.52 16.08 -26.05
N ARG A 292 44.54 15.62 -27.31
CA ARG A 292 43.70 14.49 -27.76
C ARG A 292 44.26 13.17 -27.22
N PRO A 293 43.50 12.37 -26.47
CA PRO A 293 43.93 11.03 -26.06
C PRO A 293 44.20 10.15 -27.27
N SER A 294 45.29 9.38 -27.24
CA SER A 294 45.62 8.45 -28.31
C SER A 294 44.61 7.30 -28.38
N MET A 295 44.48 6.64 -29.54
CA MET A 295 43.61 5.47 -29.68
C MET A 295 43.94 4.36 -28.66
N ALA A 296 45.23 4.21 -28.32
CA ALA A 296 45.68 3.29 -27.28
C ALA A 296 45.27 3.74 -25.86
N GLN A 297 45.22 5.04 -25.56
CA GLN A 297 44.68 5.56 -24.29
C GLN A 297 43.16 5.36 -24.21
N ILE A 298 42.43 5.60 -25.31
CA ILE A 298 40.99 5.35 -25.39
C ILE A 298 40.71 3.85 -25.19
N GLN A 299 41.46 2.96 -25.85
CA GLN A 299 41.37 1.52 -25.63
C GLN A 299 41.79 1.10 -24.22
N ALA A 300 42.78 1.74 -23.59
CA ALA A 300 43.19 1.44 -22.21
C ALA A 300 42.13 1.87 -21.17
N PHE A 301 41.36 2.93 -21.45
CA PHE A 301 40.18 3.29 -20.65
C PHE A 301 39.00 2.36 -20.91
N ALA A 302 38.79 1.89 -22.15
CA ALA A 302 37.71 0.96 -22.51
C ALA A 302 37.98 -0.51 -22.12
N SER A 303 39.25 -0.92 -22.05
CA SER A 303 39.67 -2.27 -21.61
C SER A 303 39.84 -2.36 -20.10
N LYS A 304 39.93 -1.22 -19.40
CA LYS A 304 39.53 -1.14 -17.99
C LYS A 304 38.03 -1.41 -17.92
N ALA A 305 37.69 -2.68 -17.68
CA ALA A 305 36.38 -3.01 -17.16
C ALA A 305 36.08 -2.07 -15.97
N PRO A 306 34.87 -1.46 -15.89
CA PRO A 306 34.49 -0.77 -14.67
C PRO A 306 34.65 -1.77 -13.51
N PRO A 307 35.07 -1.31 -12.30
CA PRO A 307 35.12 -2.20 -11.15
C PRO A 307 33.76 -2.87 -11.03
N ALA A 308 33.74 -4.21 -11.14
CA ALA A 308 32.51 -4.99 -11.20
C ALA A 308 31.59 -4.50 -10.07
N PRO A 309 30.37 -4.03 -10.40
CA PRO A 309 29.67 -3.06 -9.56
C PRO A 309 29.58 -3.60 -8.14
N VAL A 310 30.35 -2.98 -7.25
CA VAL A 310 30.24 -3.21 -5.81
C VAL A 310 28.78 -2.93 -5.52
N VAL A 311 28.04 -3.97 -5.14
CA VAL A 311 26.60 -3.88 -4.93
C VAL A 311 26.38 -2.95 -3.74
N SER A 312 26.26 -1.66 -4.04
CA SER A 312 25.89 -0.65 -3.07
C SER A 312 24.51 -1.03 -2.57
N ASN A 313 24.34 -1.03 -1.25
CA ASN A 313 23.03 -1.17 -0.62
C ASN A 313 22.23 0.13 -0.79
N ASP A 314 22.23 0.71 -2.00
CA ASP A 314 21.53 1.94 -2.39
C ASP A 314 20.03 1.67 -2.65
N CYS A 315 19.48 0.74 -1.86
CA CYS A 315 18.07 0.49 -1.80
C CYS A 315 17.45 1.66 -1.03
N TRP A 316 16.77 2.54 -1.75
CA TRP A 316 16.20 3.80 -1.25
C TRP A 316 15.43 3.68 0.08
N THR A 317 14.70 2.58 0.28
CA THR A 317 13.93 2.27 1.49
C THR A 317 14.80 1.81 2.67
N CYS A 318 15.97 1.24 2.38
CA CYS A 318 16.82 0.46 3.29
C CYS A 318 18.24 1.07 3.42
N ARG A 319 18.47 2.27 2.86
CA ARG A 319 19.65 3.13 3.01
C ARG A 319 19.61 3.84 4.36
N ASP A 320 20.78 4.06 4.97
CA ASP A 320 20.88 4.92 6.15
C ASP A 320 20.78 6.41 5.76
N TRP A 321 19.87 7.12 6.41
CA TRP A 321 19.61 8.54 6.22
C TRP A 321 20.10 9.40 7.40
N SER A 322 20.76 8.80 8.39
CA SER A 322 21.21 9.47 9.63
C SER A 322 22.13 10.67 9.39
N GLY A 323 23.02 10.60 8.39
CA GLY A 323 23.89 11.70 7.98
C GLY A 323 23.11 12.91 7.44
N PRO A 324 22.34 12.77 6.35
CA PRO A 324 21.45 13.80 5.82
C PRO A 324 20.49 14.39 6.85
N ASP A 325 19.85 13.56 7.67
CA ASP A 325 18.92 14.00 8.71
C ASP A 325 19.64 14.77 9.83
N GLY A 326 20.83 14.32 10.23
CA GLY A 326 21.69 14.99 11.20
C GLY A 326 22.21 16.34 10.71
N VAL A 327 22.49 16.50 9.41
CA VAL A 327 22.86 17.80 8.80
C VAL A 327 21.64 18.72 8.72
N ALA A 328 20.48 18.19 8.31
CA ALA A 328 19.24 18.97 8.22
C ALA A 328 18.80 19.62 9.55
N ALA A 329 19.05 18.93 10.68
CA ALA A 329 18.73 19.42 12.02
C ALA A 329 19.62 20.60 12.49
N GLN A 330 20.79 20.84 11.89
CA GLN A 330 21.78 21.81 12.36
C GLN A 330 21.51 23.27 11.94
N TYR A 331 20.58 23.50 11.01
CA TYR A 331 20.33 24.82 10.41
C TYR A 331 18.94 25.37 10.75
N PRO A 332 18.69 25.83 11.99
CA PRO A 332 17.43 26.44 12.39
C PRO A 332 17.22 27.78 11.66
N ARG A 333 16.00 28.02 11.15
CA ARG A 333 15.68 29.17 10.29
C ARG A 333 16.00 30.55 10.89
N GLN A 334 16.05 30.64 12.22
CA GLN A 334 16.38 31.86 12.95
C GLN A 334 17.87 32.24 12.87
N GLY A 335 18.76 31.28 12.54
CA GLY A 335 20.20 31.49 12.37
C GLY A 335 20.66 31.67 10.93
N LEU A 336 19.74 31.73 9.97
CA LEU A 336 20.05 31.82 8.54
C LEU A 336 20.37 33.27 8.10
N PRO A 337 21.19 33.47 7.06
CA PRO A 337 21.52 34.81 6.56
C PRO A 337 20.30 35.50 5.94
N GLN A 338 20.30 36.83 5.99
CA GLN A 338 19.23 37.65 5.42
C GLN A 338 19.23 37.65 3.87
N GLN A 339 20.39 37.48 3.24
CA GLN A 339 20.61 37.52 1.79
C GLN A 339 20.90 36.12 1.24
N ASP A 340 20.45 35.83 0.01
CA ASP A 340 20.54 34.55 -0.71
C ASP A 340 20.28 33.31 0.17
N ILE A 341 19.22 33.37 0.98
CA ILE A 341 18.91 32.35 2.01
C ILE A 341 18.70 30.96 1.40
N VAL A 342 18.14 30.90 0.18
CA VAL A 342 17.99 29.67 -0.62
C VAL A 342 19.34 29.12 -1.06
N GLY A 343 20.25 29.97 -1.55
CA GLY A 343 21.59 29.55 -1.94
C GLY A 343 22.45 29.13 -0.75
N TYR A 344 22.31 29.80 0.39
CA TYR A 344 22.94 29.37 1.64
C TYR A 344 22.46 27.99 2.08
N LEU A 345 21.14 27.75 2.13
CA LEU A 345 20.58 26.44 2.48
C LEU A 345 21.02 25.35 1.50
N ALA A 346 20.90 25.62 0.19
CA ALA A 346 21.35 24.71 -0.85
C ALA A 346 22.82 24.34 -0.72
N ARG A 347 23.64 25.28 -0.25
CA ARG A 347 25.06 25.06 0.02
C ARG A 347 25.26 24.22 1.29
N VAL A 348 24.80 24.68 2.47
CA VAL A 348 25.13 24.01 3.74
C VAL A 348 24.45 22.65 3.94
N LEU A 349 23.29 22.42 3.31
CA LEU A 349 22.60 21.12 3.36
C LEU A 349 23.20 20.09 2.38
N CYS A 350 23.94 20.53 1.35
CA CYS A 350 24.30 19.65 0.22
C CYS A 350 25.80 19.61 -0.13
N GLU A 351 26.63 20.58 0.29
CA GLU A 351 28.10 20.47 0.20
C GLU A 351 28.67 19.25 0.94
N PRO A 352 28.15 18.80 2.10
CA PRO A 352 28.66 17.61 2.78
C PRO A 352 28.45 16.28 2.03
N PHE A 353 27.61 16.25 0.99
CA PHE A 353 27.15 15.01 0.36
C PHE A 353 27.47 14.96 -1.14
N PRO A 354 28.23 13.95 -1.62
CA PRO A 354 28.44 13.76 -3.06
C PRO A 354 27.19 13.19 -3.76
N SER A 355 26.44 12.33 -3.07
CA SER A 355 25.24 11.64 -3.55
C SER A 355 24.05 12.58 -3.66
N TYR A 356 23.35 12.57 -4.80
CA TYR A 356 22.12 13.35 -4.97
C TYR A 356 20.97 12.76 -4.13
N ASN A 357 21.02 11.47 -3.82
CA ASN A 357 20.09 10.81 -2.89
C ASN A 357 20.14 11.51 -1.52
N ASP A 358 21.35 11.68 -0.97
CA ASP A 358 21.60 12.31 0.32
C ASP A 358 21.25 13.80 0.33
N LYS A 359 21.60 14.53 -0.73
CA LYS A 359 21.22 15.95 -0.89
C LYS A 359 19.70 16.14 -0.87
N ALA A 360 18.97 15.31 -1.62
CA ALA A 360 17.51 15.36 -1.66
C ALA A 360 16.90 15.11 -0.28
N ARG A 361 17.49 14.19 0.49
CA ARG A 361 17.08 13.88 1.87
C ARG A 361 17.34 15.03 2.83
N ALA A 362 18.54 15.62 2.81
CA ALA A 362 18.90 16.73 3.69
C ALA A 362 17.96 17.93 3.52
N ILE A 363 17.57 18.25 2.28
CA ILE A 363 16.56 19.28 1.98
C ILE A 363 15.19 18.87 2.52
N PHE A 364 14.74 17.63 2.28
CA PHE A 364 13.43 17.13 2.74
C PHE A 364 13.30 17.21 4.26
N THR A 365 14.29 16.71 5.00
CA THR A 365 14.26 16.71 6.47
C THR A 365 14.38 18.12 7.05
N TRP A 366 15.04 19.06 6.37
CA TRP A 366 15.14 20.45 6.82
C TRP A 366 13.76 21.13 6.92
N PHE A 367 12.80 20.78 6.04
CA PHE A 367 11.42 21.27 6.12
C PHE A 367 10.72 20.83 7.41
N HIS A 368 10.88 19.56 7.83
CA HIS A 368 10.33 19.09 9.10
C HIS A 368 10.86 19.93 10.28
N HIS A 369 12.16 20.24 10.28
CA HIS A 369 12.74 21.06 11.35
C HIS A 369 12.20 22.49 11.36
N ASN A 370 11.95 23.12 10.20
CA ASN A 370 11.87 24.57 10.09
C ASN A 370 10.53 25.16 9.62
N ILE A 371 9.74 24.43 8.82
CA ILE A 371 8.51 24.94 8.20
C ILE A 371 7.28 24.23 8.79
N MET A 372 6.30 25.02 9.23
CA MET A 372 5.01 24.53 9.73
C MET A 372 3.91 24.61 8.66
N TYR A 373 2.89 23.76 8.74
CA TYR A 373 1.72 23.94 7.88
C TYR A 373 0.90 25.16 8.31
N ASP A 374 0.64 26.08 7.38
CA ASP A 374 -0.14 27.31 7.61
C ASP A 374 -1.65 26.98 7.63
N THR A 375 -2.09 26.23 8.65
CA THR A 375 -3.50 25.81 8.77
C THR A 375 -4.43 27.01 8.88
N ARG A 376 -3.97 28.15 9.39
CA ARG A 376 -4.75 29.39 9.44
C ARG A 376 -5.04 29.92 8.03
N ALA A 377 -4.04 30.02 7.15
CA ALA A 377 -4.26 30.42 5.76
C ALA A 377 -5.15 29.41 5.03
N PHE A 378 -4.89 28.11 5.21
CA PHE A 378 -5.66 27.02 4.60
C PHE A 378 -7.15 27.06 4.98
N PHE A 379 -7.49 26.98 6.27
CA PHE A 379 -8.89 26.92 6.74
C PHE A 379 -9.67 28.23 6.62
N SER A 380 -9.00 29.36 6.37
CA SER A 380 -9.67 30.63 6.05
C SER A 380 -9.81 30.89 4.54
N GLY A 381 -9.27 30.00 3.69
CA GLY A 381 -9.16 30.23 2.24
C GLY A 381 -8.20 31.36 1.85
N ASN A 382 -7.60 32.06 2.82
CA ASN A 382 -6.73 33.21 2.62
C ASN A 382 -5.27 32.77 2.39
N ILE A 383 -5.07 31.90 1.40
CA ILE A 383 -3.76 31.40 1.00
C ILE A 383 -3.03 32.51 0.23
N GLN A 384 -2.03 33.10 0.87
CA GLN A 384 -1.16 34.12 0.27
C GLN A 384 0.06 33.45 -0.36
N GLY A 385 0.32 33.75 -1.64
CA GLY A 385 1.55 33.36 -2.32
C GLY A 385 2.76 34.02 -1.65
N ARG A 386 3.86 33.26 -1.50
CA ARG A 386 5.12 33.72 -0.90
C ARG A 386 6.26 33.13 -1.71
N THR A 387 7.29 33.92 -1.99
CA THR A 387 8.53 33.39 -2.60
C THR A 387 9.19 32.35 -1.67
N PRO A 388 10.09 31.48 -2.19
CA PRO A 388 10.89 30.59 -1.35
C PRO A 388 11.61 31.31 -0.21
N ASP A 389 12.21 32.44 -0.54
CA ASP A 389 12.87 33.39 0.37
C ASP A 389 11.96 33.87 1.52
N GLU A 390 10.72 34.25 1.22
CA GLU A 390 9.72 34.67 2.22
C GLU A 390 9.19 33.48 3.03
N THR A 391 8.99 32.32 2.39
CA THR A 391 8.54 31.08 3.04
C THR A 391 9.53 30.61 4.10
N ILE A 392 10.84 30.62 3.79
CA ILE A 392 11.90 30.27 4.74
C ILE A 392 11.91 31.24 5.94
N ARG A 393 11.84 32.56 5.69
CA ARG A 393 11.85 33.58 6.76
C ARG A 393 10.59 33.49 7.64
N TYR A 394 9.42 33.34 7.03
CA TYR A 394 8.14 33.22 7.75
C TYR A 394 8.06 31.92 8.56
N GLY A 395 8.53 30.81 7.99
CA GLY A 395 8.56 29.50 8.65
C GLY A 395 7.25 28.73 8.59
N ALA A 396 6.34 29.09 7.69
CA ALA A 396 5.11 28.33 7.45
C ALA A 396 4.60 28.45 6.00
N ALA A 397 3.94 27.40 5.51
CA ALA A 397 3.38 27.34 4.16
C ALA A 397 2.20 26.37 4.05
N VAL A 398 1.48 26.41 2.93
CA VAL A 398 0.66 25.29 2.43
C VAL A 398 1.45 24.49 1.40
N CYS A 399 0.92 23.36 0.91
CA CYS A 399 1.62 22.38 0.06
C CYS A 399 2.45 23.01 -1.09
N GLN A 400 1.86 23.94 -1.85
CA GLN A 400 2.54 24.64 -2.94
C GLN A 400 3.82 25.37 -2.47
N GLY A 401 3.77 26.06 -1.34
CA GLY A 401 4.92 26.80 -0.79
C GLY A 401 6.03 25.88 -0.27
N TYR A 402 5.69 24.69 0.26
CA TYR A 402 6.67 23.63 0.51
C TYR A 402 7.33 23.19 -0.80
N ALA A 403 6.54 22.83 -1.81
CA ALA A 403 7.04 22.27 -3.07
C ALA A 403 7.90 23.25 -3.88
N GLU A 404 7.50 24.52 -3.96
CA GLU A 404 8.27 25.59 -4.61
C GLU A 404 9.57 25.88 -3.87
N THR A 405 9.54 25.94 -2.54
CA THR A 405 10.74 26.19 -1.73
C THR A 405 11.71 25.01 -1.80
N TYR A 406 11.22 23.77 -1.78
CA TYR A 406 12.04 22.56 -1.95
C TYR A 406 12.74 22.59 -3.31
N LYS A 407 11.99 22.84 -4.39
CA LYS A 407 12.53 22.98 -5.75
C LYS A 407 13.60 24.07 -5.84
N ALA A 408 13.38 25.22 -5.20
CA ALA A 408 14.32 26.34 -5.22
C ALA A 408 15.66 25.97 -4.57
N ILE A 409 15.64 25.29 -3.42
CA ILE A 409 16.85 24.81 -2.74
C ILE A 409 17.52 23.69 -3.56
N ALA A 410 16.76 22.70 -4.02
CA ALA A 410 17.27 21.56 -4.79
C ALA A 410 17.95 21.99 -6.09
N ASN A 411 17.34 22.90 -6.84
CA ASN A 411 17.90 23.42 -8.10
C ASN A 411 19.16 24.27 -7.86
N ARG A 412 19.24 25.02 -6.75
CA ARG A 412 20.48 25.72 -6.34
C ARG A 412 21.58 24.75 -5.87
N ALA A 413 21.23 23.56 -5.38
CA ALA A 413 22.16 22.50 -4.97
C ALA A 413 22.63 21.60 -6.14
N GLY A 414 22.16 21.86 -7.36
CA GLY A 414 22.52 21.15 -8.59
C GLY A 414 21.68 19.91 -8.90
N LEU A 415 20.56 19.68 -8.19
CA LEU A 415 19.59 18.63 -8.54
C LEU A 415 18.60 19.17 -9.58
N GLU A 416 18.06 18.31 -10.44
CA GLU A 416 16.90 18.66 -11.27
C GLU A 416 15.61 18.36 -10.51
N CYS A 417 14.88 19.39 -10.08
CA CYS A 417 13.61 19.26 -9.38
C CYS A 417 12.48 20.03 -10.08
N VAL A 418 11.29 19.43 -10.06
CA VAL A 418 10.02 20.01 -10.51
C VAL A 418 8.99 20.02 -9.38
N VAL A 419 8.03 20.94 -9.46
CA VAL A 419 6.80 20.90 -8.65
C VAL A 419 5.78 20.10 -9.44
N VAL A 420 5.09 19.18 -8.76
CA VAL A 420 4.01 18.39 -9.31
C VAL A 420 2.74 18.76 -8.56
N GLY A 421 1.80 19.41 -9.26
CA GLY A 421 0.45 19.66 -8.76
C GLY A 421 -0.47 18.48 -9.08
N GLY A 422 -1.46 18.22 -8.23
CA GLY A 422 -2.37 17.10 -8.41
C GLY A 422 -3.39 16.97 -7.28
N HIS A 423 -4.03 15.82 -7.19
CA HIS A 423 -4.87 15.43 -6.06
C HIS A 423 -4.07 14.59 -5.05
N GLY A 424 -4.39 14.74 -3.76
CA GLY A 424 -3.80 13.96 -2.67
C GLY A 424 -4.87 13.37 -1.76
N LYS A 425 -4.77 12.07 -1.43
CA LYS A 425 -5.62 11.37 -0.44
C LYS A 425 -5.26 11.75 1.02
N GLY A 426 -5.17 13.06 1.28
CA GLY A 426 -4.76 13.62 2.56
C GLY A 426 -5.93 13.99 3.46
N TYR A 427 -5.74 15.05 4.26
CA TYR A 427 -6.80 15.62 5.10
C TYR A 427 -8.08 15.90 4.29
N GLY A 428 -9.22 15.40 4.76
CA GLY A 428 -10.53 15.58 4.12
C GLY A 428 -10.88 14.54 3.03
N TYR A 429 -9.93 13.72 2.59
CA TYR A 429 -10.24 12.61 1.67
C TYR A 429 -11.12 11.55 2.36
N THR A 430 -12.08 11.02 1.61
CA THR A 430 -12.94 9.89 2.01
C THR A 430 -12.85 8.82 0.93
N ALA A 431 -12.61 7.56 1.31
CA ALA A 431 -12.56 6.45 0.36
C ALA A 431 -13.96 6.11 -0.18
N LEU A 432 -14.03 5.60 -1.42
CA LEU A 432 -15.28 5.15 -2.03
C LEU A 432 -15.92 4.03 -1.21
N LYS A 433 -17.25 4.08 -1.10
CA LYS A 433 -18.04 2.97 -0.57
C LYS A 433 -18.17 1.87 -1.64
N LYS A 434 -18.40 0.64 -1.18
CA LYS A 434 -18.54 -0.53 -2.06
C LYS A 434 -19.68 -0.33 -3.06
N GLY A 435 -19.35 -0.28 -4.35
CA GLY A 435 -20.31 -0.03 -5.45
C GLY A 435 -20.59 1.44 -5.76
N GLU A 436 -19.94 2.38 -5.06
CA GLU A 436 -19.92 3.80 -5.43
C GLU A 436 -19.07 4.00 -6.69
N ARG A 437 -19.45 4.95 -7.56
CA ARG A 437 -18.67 5.28 -8.75
C ARG A 437 -17.62 6.33 -8.41
N PRO A 438 -16.43 6.32 -9.02
CA PRO A 438 -15.49 7.43 -8.95
C PRO A 438 -16.16 8.76 -9.33
N PRO A 439 -15.83 9.87 -8.66
CA PRO A 439 -16.24 11.20 -9.10
C PRO A 439 -15.53 11.57 -10.41
N PRO A 440 -16.01 12.59 -11.15
CA PRO A 440 -15.28 13.14 -12.30
C PRO A 440 -13.83 13.51 -11.95
N PRO A 441 -12.88 13.45 -12.91
CA PRO A 441 -11.48 13.83 -12.67
C PRO A 441 -11.30 15.26 -12.17
N ASP A 442 -10.82 15.39 -10.93
CA ASP A 442 -10.36 16.65 -10.33
C ASP A 442 -8.95 16.46 -9.74
N PRO A 443 -7.90 16.46 -10.58
CA PRO A 443 -6.52 16.28 -10.15
C PRO A 443 -5.96 17.60 -9.57
N THR A 444 -6.61 18.14 -8.55
CA THR A 444 -6.22 19.38 -7.86
C THR A 444 -6.28 19.25 -6.33
N GLY A 445 -5.86 20.30 -5.62
CA GLY A 445 -5.91 20.38 -4.15
C GLY A 445 -4.60 20.06 -3.41
N HIS A 446 -3.60 19.47 -4.08
CA HIS A 446 -2.29 19.17 -3.48
C HIS A 446 -1.10 19.48 -4.42
N ALA A 447 0.09 19.62 -3.84
CA ALA A 447 1.33 19.87 -4.57
C ALA A 447 2.54 19.31 -3.81
N TRP A 448 3.43 18.63 -4.55
CA TRP A 448 4.62 17.93 -4.06
C TRP A 448 5.77 18.07 -5.07
N ASN A 449 6.85 17.27 -4.94
CA ASN A 449 8.00 17.33 -5.84
C ASN A 449 8.28 16.00 -6.55
N ALA A 450 8.85 16.12 -7.75
CA ALA A 450 9.70 15.10 -8.32
C ALA A 450 11.13 15.64 -8.41
N VAL A 451 12.12 14.81 -8.09
CA VAL A 451 13.54 15.16 -8.13
C VAL A 451 14.32 14.04 -8.82
N ARG A 452 15.28 14.40 -9.69
CA ARG A 452 16.18 13.45 -10.33
C ARG A 452 17.41 13.23 -9.45
N VAL A 453 17.62 11.98 -9.03
CA VAL A 453 18.62 11.59 -8.03
C VAL A 453 19.76 10.78 -8.67
N ASP A 454 20.55 10.05 -7.88
CA ASP A 454 21.66 9.25 -8.42
C ASP A 454 21.17 8.19 -9.43
N GLY A 455 22.04 7.86 -10.39
CA GLY A 455 21.65 7.05 -11.56
C GLY A 455 20.72 7.74 -12.56
N GLY A 456 20.31 8.99 -12.31
CA GLY A 456 19.41 9.75 -13.20
C GLY A 456 17.93 9.36 -13.07
N VAL A 457 17.57 8.63 -12.01
CA VAL A 457 16.18 8.19 -11.75
C VAL A 457 15.37 9.35 -11.17
N TRP A 458 14.11 9.50 -11.59
CA TRP A 458 13.16 10.41 -10.95
C TRP A 458 12.53 9.75 -9.72
N ARG A 459 12.55 10.45 -8.58
CA ARG A 459 11.86 10.06 -7.34
C ARG A 459 10.79 11.09 -6.99
N LEU A 460 9.67 10.60 -6.48
CA LEU A 460 8.60 11.43 -5.89
C LEU A 460 8.86 11.61 -4.40
N LEU A 461 8.58 12.80 -3.88
CA LEU A 461 8.61 13.11 -2.45
C LEU A 461 7.63 14.22 -2.09
N ASP A 462 7.16 14.22 -0.85
CA ASP A 462 6.34 15.30 -0.29
C ASP A 462 6.94 15.82 1.03
N ALA A 463 7.70 16.91 0.96
CA ALA A 463 8.25 17.60 2.12
C ALA A 463 7.18 18.26 3.01
N CYS A 464 5.95 18.44 2.52
CA CYS A 464 4.82 18.97 3.28
C CYS A 464 4.25 17.89 4.22
N TRP A 465 3.81 16.75 3.68
CA TRP A 465 3.34 15.62 4.51
C TRP A 465 4.49 14.95 5.29
N GLY A 466 5.73 15.06 4.80
CA GLY A 466 6.93 14.62 5.51
C GLY A 466 7.22 15.42 6.79
N ALA A 467 6.81 16.69 6.84
CA ALA A 467 7.01 17.56 8.00
C ALA A 467 6.00 17.33 9.14
N GLY A 468 4.81 16.84 8.84
CA GLY A 468 3.72 16.60 9.78
C GLY A 468 2.37 16.55 9.10
N HIS A 469 1.29 16.56 9.89
CA HIS A 469 -0.08 16.47 9.38
C HIS A 469 -1.04 17.43 10.10
N ILE A 470 -2.25 17.58 9.56
CA ILE A 470 -3.33 18.35 10.21
C ILE A 470 -4.11 17.41 11.13
N CYS A 471 -4.23 17.75 12.42
CA CYS A 471 -5.01 16.99 13.38
C CYS A 471 -6.51 17.25 13.17
N GLY A 472 -7.27 16.23 12.74
CA GLY A 472 -8.71 16.34 12.45
C GLY A 472 -9.60 16.71 13.64
N ALA A 473 -9.11 16.59 14.88
CA ALA A 473 -9.87 16.95 16.07
C ALA A 473 -9.85 18.45 16.41
N ASN A 474 -8.88 19.22 15.89
CA ASN A 474 -8.71 20.65 16.23
C ASN A 474 -8.17 21.53 15.10
N ASN A 475 -7.94 20.98 13.90
CA ASN A 475 -7.44 21.69 12.71
C ASN A 475 -6.07 22.39 12.90
N LEU A 476 -5.27 21.92 13.87
CA LEU A 476 -3.90 22.37 14.10
C LEU A 476 -2.89 21.48 13.39
N PHE A 477 -1.74 22.05 13.02
CA PHE A 477 -0.59 21.29 12.52
C PHE A 477 0.08 20.51 13.66
N LYS A 478 0.09 19.18 13.55
CA LYS A 478 0.92 18.30 14.38
C LYS A 478 2.23 18.06 13.64
N LYS A 479 3.31 18.66 14.12
CA LYS A 479 4.67 18.39 13.65
C LYS A 479 5.09 16.99 14.08
N GLU A 480 5.34 16.12 13.10
CA GLU A 480 5.67 14.71 13.30
C GLU A 480 6.40 14.24 12.03
N PHE A 481 7.61 13.69 12.14
CA PHE A 481 8.42 13.38 10.97
C PHE A 481 7.90 12.10 10.28
N HIS A 482 7.56 12.20 9.00
CA HIS A 482 6.97 11.09 8.24
C HIS A 482 7.91 10.65 7.09
N PRO A 483 9.02 9.94 7.39
CA PRO A 483 10.11 9.70 6.45
C PRO A 483 9.71 8.88 5.21
N VAL A 484 8.60 8.15 5.26
CA VAL A 484 8.05 7.40 4.11
C VAL A 484 7.51 8.31 2.99
N GLN A 485 7.21 9.59 3.28
CA GLN A 485 6.93 10.59 2.24
C GLN A 485 8.17 10.98 1.42
N PHE A 486 9.32 10.37 1.74
CA PHE A 486 10.55 10.40 0.94
C PHE A 486 10.97 8.99 0.50
N THR A 487 10.83 7.95 1.35
CA THR A 487 11.36 6.59 1.06
C THR A 487 10.42 5.63 0.35
N ASN A 488 9.14 6.00 0.11
CA ASN A 488 8.21 5.23 -0.70
C ASN A 488 8.69 5.04 -2.14
N SER A 489 8.30 3.92 -2.77
CA SER A 489 8.41 3.76 -4.22
C SER A 489 7.47 4.73 -4.97
N SER A 490 7.73 4.98 -6.26
CA SER A 490 6.82 5.78 -7.11
C SER A 490 5.41 5.17 -7.17
N GLU A 491 5.35 3.85 -7.10
CA GLU A 491 4.15 3.03 -7.12
C GLU A 491 3.30 3.24 -5.85
N GLN A 492 3.94 3.20 -4.68
CA GLN A 492 3.33 3.47 -3.37
C GLN A 492 2.93 4.94 -3.21
N PHE A 493 3.80 5.86 -3.62
CA PHE A 493 3.53 7.30 -3.59
C PHE A 493 2.31 7.65 -4.48
N GLY A 494 2.22 7.03 -5.66
CA GLY A 494 1.10 7.16 -6.58
C GLY A 494 -0.23 6.59 -6.07
N ALA A 495 -0.24 5.76 -5.02
CA ALA A 495 -1.48 5.29 -4.41
C ALA A 495 -2.22 6.39 -3.63
N THR A 496 -1.50 7.43 -3.19
CA THR A 496 -2.04 8.59 -2.47
C THR A 496 -1.95 9.90 -3.25
N HIS A 497 -1.00 10.05 -4.19
CA HIS A 497 -0.80 11.27 -4.98
C HIS A 497 -1.06 11.04 -6.48
N PHE A 498 -2.00 11.78 -7.07
CA PHE A 498 -2.33 11.68 -8.50
C PHE A 498 -2.04 13.01 -9.23
N PRO A 499 -1.03 13.07 -10.13
CA PRO A 499 -0.62 14.31 -10.76
C PRO A 499 -1.62 14.77 -11.82
N SER A 500 -1.72 16.09 -12.01
CA SER A 500 -2.54 16.70 -13.09
C SER A 500 -1.96 16.44 -14.50
N ASP A 501 -0.66 16.19 -14.59
CA ASP A 501 0.01 15.68 -15.78
C ASP A 501 0.38 14.20 -15.56
N PRO A 502 -0.24 13.24 -16.27
CA PRO A 502 0.05 11.82 -16.12
C PRO A 502 1.53 11.44 -16.31
N ARG A 503 2.32 12.25 -17.04
CA ARG A 503 3.75 12.04 -17.23
C ARG A 503 4.54 12.16 -15.91
N HIS A 504 4.00 12.87 -14.92
CA HIS A 504 4.62 13.06 -13.61
C HIS A 504 4.28 11.95 -12.60
N GLN A 505 3.70 10.81 -13.04
CA GLN A 505 3.57 9.64 -12.17
C GLN A 505 4.91 8.94 -11.88
N PHE A 506 5.92 9.12 -12.76
CA PHE A 506 7.31 8.62 -12.60
C PHE A 506 7.42 7.16 -12.11
N ARG A 507 6.53 6.28 -12.57
CA ARG A 507 6.49 4.86 -12.19
C ARG A 507 7.62 4.08 -12.87
N ASN A 508 8.22 3.20 -12.09
CA ASN A 508 9.26 2.26 -12.48
C ASN A 508 8.66 1.07 -13.26
N ASP A 509 7.39 0.72 -13.00
CA ASP A 509 6.66 -0.34 -13.72
C ASP A 509 6.20 0.03 -15.15
N GLY A 510 6.44 1.27 -15.58
CA GLY A 510 6.07 1.77 -16.91
C GLY A 510 4.57 1.93 -17.15
N ARG A 511 3.70 1.70 -16.15
CA ARG A 511 2.26 1.93 -16.26
C ARG A 511 1.94 3.42 -16.13
N THR A 512 0.79 3.80 -16.65
CA THR A 512 0.10 5.05 -16.30
C THR A 512 -1.25 4.68 -15.69
N ILE A 513 -1.45 5.03 -14.43
CA ILE A 513 -2.67 4.78 -13.66
C ILE A 513 -3.72 5.81 -14.06
N THR A 514 -4.98 5.42 -14.24
CA THR A 514 -6.08 6.36 -14.55
C THR A 514 -6.62 7.02 -13.28
N TRP A 515 -7.45 8.06 -13.43
CA TRP A 515 -8.14 8.67 -12.28
C TRP A 515 -9.03 7.66 -11.54
N GLU A 516 -9.72 6.81 -12.30
CA GLU A 516 -10.62 5.76 -11.78
C GLU A 516 -9.83 4.69 -11.04
N GLU A 517 -8.73 4.17 -11.63
CA GLU A 517 -7.81 3.24 -10.94
C GLU A 517 -7.24 3.87 -9.66
N TYR A 518 -6.90 5.16 -9.68
CA TYR A 518 -6.39 5.86 -8.51
C TYR A 518 -7.44 6.01 -7.41
N ILE A 519 -8.66 6.49 -7.70
CA ILE A 519 -9.68 6.70 -6.67
C ILE A 519 -10.19 5.36 -6.11
N ILE A 520 -10.36 4.33 -6.94
CA ILE A 520 -10.71 2.97 -6.50
C ILE A 520 -9.58 2.36 -5.66
N GLY A 521 -8.33 2.50 -6.11
CA GLY A 521 -7.17 1.88 -5.46
C GLY A 521 -7.20 0.34 -5.55
N ARG A 522 -6.71 -0.34 -4.51
CA ARG A 522 -6.56 -1.81 -4.49
C ARG A 522 -7.85 -2.58 -4.20
N SER A 523 -8.92 -1.94 -3.74
CA SER A 523 -10.11 -2.63 -3.25
C SER A 523 -11.42 -1.85 -3.46
N GLN A 524 -12.50 -2.58 -3.75
CA GLN A 524 -13.83 -2.02 -4.00
C GLN A 524 -14.60 -1.85 -2.68
N GLY A 525 -14.24 -0.80 -1.92
CA GLY A 525 -14.84 -0.44 -0.64
C GLY A 525 -13.79 -0.09 0.42
N GLU A 526 -14.09 -0.36 1.69
CA GLU A 526 -13.12 -0.14 2.77
C GLU A 526 -11.89 -1.05 2.61
N PRO A 527 -10.65 -0.50 2.68
CA PRO A 527 -9.43 -1.29 2.65
C PRO A 527 -9.23 -2.07 3.96
N VAL A 528 -8.43 -3.13 3.90
CA VAL A 528 -8.01 -3.91 5.08
C VAL A 528 -7.53 -3.03 6.24
N GLU A 529 -7.91 -3.40 7.46
CA GLU A 529 -7.54 -2.68 8.69
C GLU A 529 -6.12 -3.08 9.11
N ALA A 530 -5.11 -2.36 8.63
CA ALA A 530 -3.71 -2.54 9.01
C ALA A 530 -3.39 -1.83 10.35
N PHE A 531 -2.49 -2.40 11.15
CA PHE A 531 -2.06 -1.85 12.44
C PHE A 531 -0.64 -1.27 12.37
N GLY A 532 -0.36 -0.25 13.20
CA GLY A 532 0.86 0.57 13.13
C GLY A 532 2.20 -0.12 13.45
N ASN A 533 2.21 -1.44 13.70
CA ASN A 533 3.43 -2.25 13.77
C ASN A 533 3.91 -2.74 12.39
N CYS A 534 3.09 -2.66 11.33
CA CYS A 534 3.48 -3.05 9.96
C CYS A 534 4.83 -2.44 9.55
N GLY A 535 4.98 -1.13 9.65
CA GLY A 535 6.26 -0.45 9.36
C GLY A 535 7.43 -0.86 10.27
N GLN A 536 7.17 -1.30 11.51
CA GLN A 536 8.22 -1.70 12.47
C GLN A 536 8.80 -3.09 12.16
N GLU A 537 7.98 -4.01 11.65
CA GLU A 537 8.43 -5.32 11.13
C GLU A 537 8.83 -5.25 9.64
N GLY A 538 8.76 -4.05 9.04
CA GLY A 538 9.01 -3.79 7.63
C GLY A 538 8.07 -4.51 6.67
N ILE A 539 6.79 -4.61 7.03
CA ILE A 539 5.72 -5.11 6.15
C ILE A 539 5.30 -4.01 5.18
N ALA A 540 5.17 -4.34 3.89
CA ALA A 540 4.58 -3.45 2.91
C ALA A 540 3.05 -3.49 3.01
N GLU A 541 2.41 -2.46 3.56
CA GLU A 541 0.94 -2.43 3.73
C GLU A 541 0.20 -2.50 2.38
N ASP A 542 0.80 -1.96 1.31
CA ASP A 542 0.31 -2.06 -0.06
C ASP A 542 0.48 -3.44 -0.71
N SER A 543 1.10 -4.41 0.00
CA SER A 543 1.15 -5.82 -0.39
C SER A 543 0.14 -6.72 0.34
N ILE A 544 -0.51 -6.21 1.39
CA ILE A 544 -1.44 -7.00 2.22
C ILE A 544 -2.65 -7.42 1.38
N GLU A 545 -2.90 -8.72 1.28
CA GLU A 545 -4.10 -9.31 0.70
C GLU A 545 -4.83 -10.19 1.73
N PRO A 546 -6.18 -10.28 1.68
CA PRO A 546 -7.07 -9.58 0.75
C PRO A 546 -7.11 -8.05 0.97
N ALA A 547 -7.00 -7.26 -0.09
CA ALA A 547 -6.92 -5.79 0.02
C ALA A 547 -8.23 -5.12 0.49
N SER A 548 -9.35 -5.85 0.44
CA SER A 548 -10.67 -5.41 0.91
C SER A 548 -10.92 -5.88 2.34
N LYS A 549 -11.46 -5.01 3.20
CA LYS A 549 -11.76 -5.32 4.61
C LYS A 549 -12.74 -6.48 4.82
N GLN A 550 -13.67 -6.69 3.88
CA GLN A 550 -14.73 -7.70 3.97
C GLN A 550 -14.36 -8.98 3.22
N ILE A 551 -14.42 -10.14 3.89
CA ILE A 551 -14.18 -11.46 3.29
C ILE A 551 -15.48 -12.29 3.29
N PRO A 552 -16.00 -12.72 2.12
CA PRO A 552 -17.21 -13.54 2.04
C PRO A 552 -16.93 -15.01 2.36
N VAL A 553 -17.35 -15.48 3.54
CA VAL A 553 -17.05 -16.85 4.02
C VAL A 553 -17.78 -17.93 3.20
N HIS A 554 -18.93 -17.57 2.65
CA HIS A 554 -19.78 -18.44 1.82
C HIS A 554 -19.33 -18.54 0.35
N SER A 555 -18.21 -17.91 -0.03
CA SER A 555 -17.66 -17.98 -1.41
C SER A 555 -17.23 -19.40 -1.83
N GLY A 556 -16.94 -20.29 -0.87
CA GLY A 556 -16.43 -21.64 -1.14
C GLY A 556 -14.99 -21.70 -1.66
N GLN A 557 -14.34 -20.55 -1.83
CA GLN A 557 -12.98 -20.42 -2.35
C GLN A 557 -11.92 -20.63 -1.25
N VAL A 558 -10.66 -20.81 -1.67
CA VAL A 558 -9.51 -20.58 -0.78
C VAL A 558 -9.24 -19.08 -0.76
N VAL A 559 -9.10 -18.53 0.44
CA VAL A 559 -8.64 -17.16 0.68
C VAL A 559 -7.17 -17.24 1.04
N ARG A 560 -6.34 -16.61 0.20
CA ARG A 560 -4.94 -16.36 0.55
C ARG A 560 -4.84 -15.07 1.35
N PHE A 561 -4.29 -15.19 2.54
CA PHE A 561 -3.73 -14.06 3.29
C PHE A 561 -2.26 -13.96 2.92
N GLN A 562 -1.79 -12.81 2.43
CA GLN A 562 -0.37 -12.63 2.10
C GLN A 562 0.11 -11.20 2.30
N PHE A 563 1.40 -11.01 2.49
CA PHE A 563 2.11 -9.72 2.52
C PHE A 563 3.60 -9.93 2.28
N SER A 564 4.32 -8.90 1.82
CA SER A 564 5.77 -8.91 1.63
C SER A 564 6.49 -7.93 2.56
N LYS A 565 7.83 -7.99 2.55
CA LYS A 565 8.68 -6.95 3.13
C LYS A 565 8.78 -5.71 2.23
N LEU A 566 9.05 -4.55 2.85
CA LEU A 566 9.25 -3.25 2.21
C LEU A 566 10.32 -3.26 1.10
N CYS A 567 11.42 -3.99 1.30
CA CYS A 567 12.47 -4.17 0.29
C CYS A 567 13.05 -5.59 0.39
N GLU A 568 13.57 -6.16 -0.69
CA GLU A 568 14.20 -7.51 -0.64
C GLU A 568 15.48 -7.57 0.22
N HIS A 569 16.05 -6.41 0.54
CA HIS A 569 17.19 -6.26 1.46
C HIS A 569 16.76 -6.14 2.93
N TRP A 570 15.45 -6.01 3.22
CA TRP A 570 14.96 -5.72 4.56
C TRP A 570 15.08 -6.95 5.46
N LYS A 571 16.01 -6.87 6.41
CA LYS A 571 16.26 -7.88 7.44
C LYS A 571 15.80 -7.36 8.80
N SER A 572 15.07 -8.20 9.53
CA SER A 572 14.53 -7.86 10.86
C SER A 572 15.65 -7.49 11.83
N GLU A 573 16.80 -8.17 11.74
CA GLU A 573 17.94 -8.02 12.64
C GLU A 573 18.70 -6.70 12.50
N THR A 574 18.58 -6.03 11.34
CA THR A 574 19.35 -4.80 11.03
C THR A 574 18.49 -3.56 10.78
N HIS A 575 17.20 -3.72 10.48
CA HIS A 575 16.26 -2.62 10.23
C HIS A 575 15.01 -2.67 11.13
N GLY A 576 14.66 -3.86 11.63
CA GLY A 576 13.60 -4.06 12.62
C GLY A 576 14.14 -4.17 14.05
N GLN A 577 13.40 -4.82 14.92
CA GLN A 577 13.70 -4.89 16.36
C GLN A 577 14.43 -6.18 16.79
N GLY A 578 15.28 -6.74 15.92
CA GLY A 578 16.00 -8.01 16.17
C GLY A 578 15.43 -9.17 15.35
N LYS A 579 15.46 -10.40 15.88
CA LYS A 579 15.05 -11.61 15.11
C LYS A 579 13.62 -11.48 14.56
N PRO A 580 13.31 -12.10 13.40
CA PRO A 580 11.97 -12.06 12.82
C PRO A 580 10.92 -12.64 13.80
N PRO A 581 9.74 -12.02 13.92
CA PRO A 581 8.66 -12.57 14.71
C PRO A 581 7.96 -13.71 13.95
N LEU A 582 7.25 -14.57 14.68
CA LEU A 582 6.31 -15.49 14.07
C LEU A 582 4.98 -14.77 13.84
N PHE A 583 4.48 -14.79 12.60
CA PHE A 583 3.12 -14.34 12.29
C PHE A 583 2.14 -15.52 12.30
N LEU A 584 0.93 -15.27 12.78
CA LEU A 584 -0.14 -16.24 12.96
C LEU A 584 -1.43 -15.68 12.33
N LEU A 585 -2.18 -16.49 11.60
CA LEU A 585 -3.53 -16.17 11.16
C LEU A 585 -4.53 -16.73 12.17
N GLN A 586 -5.33 -15.87 12.80
CA GLN A 586 -6.43 -16.25 13.67
C GLN A 586 -7.67 -16.61 12.84
N ILE A 587 -8.29 -17.75 13.17
CA ILE A 587 -9.55 -18.24 12.58
C ILE A 587 -10.48 -18.81 13.67
N HIS A 588 -11.75 -19.01 13.34
CA HIS A 588 -12.79 -19.51 14.25
C HIS A 588 -13.48 -20.81 13.80
N GLY A 589 -13.12 -21.35 12.62
CA GLY A 589 -13.71 -22.58 12.06
C GLY A 589 -15.15 -22.41 11.55
N LEU A 590 -15.66 -23.46 10.90
CA LEU A 590 -16.97 -23.49 10.20
C LEU A 590 -18.14 -22.82 10.94
N ASP A 591 -18.33 -23.12 12.23
CA ASP A 591 -19.45 -22.60 13.04
C ASP A 591 -19.09 -21.33 13.85
N GLY A 592 -17.88 -20.79 13.67
CA GLY A 592 -17.37 -19.64 14.44
C GLY A 592 -17.05 -19.92 15.91
N ARG A 593 -16.89 -21.19 16.29
CA ARG A 593 -16.80 -21.67 17.69
C ARG A 593 -15.51 -22.42 18.04
N LYS A 594 -14.56 -22.49 17.11
CA LYS A 594 -13.29 -23.22 17.26
C LYS A 594 -12.13 -22.27 16.93
N ASP A 595 -11.85 -21.37 17.87
CA ASP A 595 -10.70 -20.47 17.81
C ASP A 595 -9.40 -21.27 17.58
N ASP A 596 -8.67 -20.89 16.54
CA ASP A 596 -7.42 -21.53 16.15
C ASP A 596 -6.44 -20.49 15.57
N MET A 597 -5.16 -20.83 15.57
CA MET A 597 -4.07 -19.98 15.08
C MET A 597 -3.14 -20.77 14.16
N ILE A 598 -3.11 -20.41 12.89
CA ILE A 598 -2.29 -21.05 11.85
C ILE A 598 -0.99 -20.26 11.68
N PRO A 599 0.20 -20.85 11.86
CA PRO A 599 1.45 -20.18 11.53
C PRO A 599 1.52 -19.81 10.06
N ILE A 600 1.90 -18.56 9.77
CA ILE A 600 2.02 -18.04 8.42
C ILE A 600 3.37 -18.48 7.82
N GLU A 601 3.33 -19.06 6.63
CA GLU A 601 4.50 -19.52 5.88
C GLU A 601 5.32 -18.33 5.34
N THR A 602 6.60 -18.54 5.06
CA THR A 602 7.48 -17.48 4.52
C THR A 602 8.71 -18.02 3.80
N ASP A 603 9.17 -17.31 2.78
CA ASP A 603 10.47 -17.49 2.11
C ASP A 603 11.53 -16.48 2.59
N GLY A 604 11.17 -15.65 3.59
CA GLY A 604 11.97 -14.53 4.10
C GLY A 604 11.63 -13.17 3.49
N TYR A 605 10.93 -13.11 2.36
CA TYR A 605 10.45 -11.88 1.72
C TYR A 605 8.91 -11.80 1.66
N TRP A 606 8.26 -12.87 1.19
CA TRP A 606 6.82 -13.06 1.28
C TRP A 606 6.43 -13.81 2.54
N HIS A 607 5.23 -13.51 3.02
CA HIS A 607 4.50 -14.23 4.05
C HIS A 607 3.13 -14.62 3.47
N TRP A 608 2.67 -15.87 3.67
CA TRP A 608 1.35 -16.31 3.19
C TRP A 608 0.70 -17.39 4.07
N ALA A 609 -0.63 -17.46 4.03
CA ALA A 609 -1.43 -18.56 4.58
C ALA A 609 -2.69 -18.76 3.74
N ASP A 610 -2.95 -20.01 3.34
CA ASP A 610 -4.06 -20.39 2.47
C ASP A 610 -5.11 -21.17 3.28
N VAL A 611 -6.33 -20.64 3.38
CA VAL A 611 -7.43 -21.20 4.18
C VAL A 611 -8.74 -21.14 3.38
N HIS A 612 -9.60 -22.16 3.44
CA HIS A 612 -10.92 -22.05 2.84
C HIS A 612 -11.76 -20.97 3.53
N ALA A 613 -12.50 -20.18 2.75
CA ALA A 613 -13.31 -19.06 3.26
C ALA A 613 -14.27 -19.47 4.41
N ARG A 614 -14.82 -20.68 4.34
CA ARG A 614 -15.69 -21.28 5.37
C ARG A 614 -15.00 -21.60 6.69
N ASP A 615 -13.69 -21.88 6.68
CA ASP A 615 -12.94 -22.27 7.89
C ASP A 615 -12.44 -21.05 8.68
N LEU A 616 -12.64 -19.84 8.14
CA LEU A 616 -12.28 -18.57 8.78
C LEU A 616 -13.17 -18.24 10.00
N GLY A 617 -14.47 -18.55 9.93
CA GLY A 617 -15.45 -18.20 10.95
C GLY A 617 -16.84 -17.97 10.37
N ALA A 618 -17.77 -17.54 11.23
CA ALA A 618 -19.12 -17.15 10.85
C ALA A 618 -19.20 -15.64 10.47
N PRO A 619 -20.19 -15.22 9.65
CA PRO A 619 -20.40 -13.80 9.37
C PRO A 619 -20.60 -12.97 10.64
N GLY A 620 -20.03 -11.76 10.67
CA GLY A 620 -20.03 -10.87 11.83
C GLY A 620 -18.90 -11.13 12.84
N GLN A 621 -18.05 -12.14 12.62
CA GLN A 621 -16.74 -12.24 13.28
C GLN A 621 -15.65 -11.50 12.47
N SER A 622 -14.45 -11.40 13.01
CA SER A 622 -13.28 -10.82 12.33
C SER A 622 -12.09 -11.78 12.40
N VAL A 623 -11.33 -11.93 11.32
CA VAL A 623 -10.04 -12.64 11.31
C VAL A 623 -8.88 -11.66 11.33
N MET A 624 -7.75 -12.08 11.90
CA MET A 624 -6.59 -11.23 12.10
C MET A 624 -5.29 -11.95 11.75
N VAL A 625 -4.37 -11.24 11.10
CA VAL A 625 -2.95 -11.57 11.18
C VAL A 625 -2.41 -10.98 12.48
N LEU A 626 -1.76 -11.83 13.27
CA LEU A 626 -1.20 -11.54 14.59
C LEU A 626 0.30 -11.76 14.57
N GLN A 627 1.05 -10.86 15.20
CA GLN A 627 2.46 -11.01 15.52
C GLN A 627 2.58 -11.65 16.92
N LEU A 628 3.20 -12.82 17.04
CA LEU A 628 3.49 -13.41 18.35
C LEU A 628 4.58 -12.56 19.04
N THR A 629 4.26 -11.97 20.20
CA THR A 629 5.16 -11.07 20.94
C THR A 629 5.72 -11.71 22.21
N SER A 630 4.97 -12.63 22.84
CA SER A 630 5.49 -13.43 23.95
C SER A 630 5.04 -14.88 23.88
N LEU A 631 5.95 -15.78 24.27
CA LEU A 631 5.73 -17.21 24.41
C LEU A 631 6.31 -17.64 25.75
N ASP A 632 5.48 -18.22 26.63
CA ASP A 632 5.91 -18.74 27.94
C ASP A 632 6.55 -17.66 28.85
N GLY A 633 6.07 -16.42 28.74
CA GLY A 633 6.57 -15.25 29.47
C GLY A 633 7.90 -14.68 28.97
N GLN A 634 8.45 -15.21 27.86
CA GLN A 634 9.67 -14.72 27.21
C GLN A 634 9.34 -13.99 25.89
N ASP A 635 10.31 -13.24 25.34
CA ASP A 635 10.23 -12.70 23.98
C ASP A 635 10.07 -13.85 22.96
N ALA A 636 9.15 -13.67 22.00
CA ALA A 636 8.87 -14.63 20.94
C ALA A 636 9.64 -14.39 19.63
N ARG A 637 10.51 -13.38 19.53
CA ARG A 637 11.33 -13.15 18.32
C ARG A 637 12.27 -14.33 18.03
N GLY A 638 12.16 -14.85 16.80
CA GLY A 638 12.87 -16.05 16.35
C GLY A 638 12.23 -17.38 16.75
N VAL A 639 11.03 -17.40 17.33
CA VAL A 639 10.24 -18.64 17.54
C VAL A 639 9.83 -19.23 16.19
N THR A 640 10.06 -20.53 16.01
CA THR A 640 9.61 -21.23 14.79
C THR A 640 8.17 -21.72 14.90
N ALA A 641 7.51 -21.94 13.76
CA ALA A 641 6.18 -22.53 13.70
C ALA A 641 6.08 -23.87 14.47
N GLN A 642 7.11 -24.72 14.39
CA GLN A 642 7.18 -25.99 15.12
C GLN A 642 7.25 -25.79 16.65
N GLN A 643 8.05 -24.82 17.12
CA GLN A 643 8.14 -24.48 18.54
C GLN A 643 6.81 -23.96 19.07
N PHE A 644 6.17 -23.02 18.34
CA PHE A 644 4.83 -22.54 18.66
C PHE A 644 3.80 -23.68 18.73
N LEU A 645 3.71 -24.52 17.70
CA LEU A 645 2.77 -25.65 17.67
C LEU A 645 3.00 -26.64 18.83
N SER A 646 4.24 -26.84 19.28
CA SER A 646 4.54 -27.70 20.44
C SER A 646 4.07 -27.13 21.79
N LYS A 647 3.94 -25.81 21.91
CA LYS A 647 3.51 -25.09 23.12
C LYS A 647 2.08 -24.54 23.06
N LYS A 648 1.44 -24.59 21.88
CA LYS A 648 0.06 -24.13 21.62
C LYS A 648 -0.93 -24.76 22.59
N GLY A 649 -1.69 -23.92 23.30
CA GLY A 649 -2.64 -24.35 24.34
C GLY A 649 -2.01 -24.92 25.63
N ARG A 650 -0.69 -24.78 25.84
CA ARG A 650 0.05 -25.34 26.99
C ARG A 650 0.79 -24.30 27.84
N CYS A 651 1.02 -23.10 27.33
CA CYS A 651 1.65 -22.00 28.05
C CYS A 651 0.96 -20.67 27.73
N ALA A 652 1.27 -19.62 28.51
CA ALA A 652 0.81 -18.27 28.24
C ALA A 652 1.46 -17.71 26.95
N MET A 653 0.70 -16.91 26.21
CA MET A 653 1.14 -16.28 24.97
C MET A 653 0.58 -14.85 24.90
N ALA A 654 1.29 -13.97 24.20
CA ALA A 654 0.81 -12.62 23.89
C ALA A 654 1.12 -12.29 22.43
N TRP A 655 0.33 -11.38 21.86
CA TRP A 655 0.41 -11.00 20.45
C TRP A 655 -0.01 -9.54 20.21
N ALA A 656 0.40 -8.99 19.07
CA ALA A 656 -0.09 -7.73 18.53
C ALA A 656 -0.85 -7.98 17.21
N GLY A 657 -1.89 -7.20 16.91
CA GLY A 657 -2.52 -7.22 15.59
C GLY A 657 -1.56 -6.68 14.51
N VAL A 658 -1.71 -7.15 13.27
CA VAL A 658 -0.94 -6.68 12.10
C VAL A 658 -1.91 -6.26 10.98
N ALA A 659 -2.91 -7.09 10.70
CA ALA A 659 -4.02 -6.76 9.81
C ALA A 659 -5.32 -7.45 10.29
N LYS A 660 -6.47 -6.84 10.02
CA LYS A 660 -7.81 -7.35 10.37
C LYS A 660 -8.79 -7.24 9.21
N TRP A 661 -9.66 -8.25 9.12
CA TRP A 661 -10.77 -8.36 8.17
C TRP A 661 -12.04 -8.75 8.91
N ASP A 662 -13.18 -8.31 8.38
CA ASP A 662 -14.50 -8.65 8.89
C ASP A 662 -15.18 -9.67 7.96
N LEU A 663 -15.77 -10.72 8.54
CA LEU A 663 -16.38 -11.84 7.82
C LEU A 663 -17.83 -11.53 7.44
N VAL A 664 -18.23 -11.85 6.20
CA VAL A 664 -19.58 -11.59 5.64
C VAL A 664 -20.18 -12.80 4.90
#